data_AF-A0A8H5SLF3-F1
#
_entry.id   AF-A0A8H5SLF3-F1
#
_cell.length_a   1.000
_cell.length_b   1.000
_cell.length_c   1.000
_cell.angle_alpha   90.00
_cell.angle_beta   90.00
_cell.angle_gamma   90.00
#
_symmetry.space_group_name_H-M   'P 1'
#
loop_
_entity.id
_entity.type
_entity.pdbx_description
1 polymer ?
#
loop_
_entity_poly.entity_id
_entity_poly.type
_entity_poly.pdbx_seq_one_letter_code
_entity_poly.pdbx_strand_id
1 'polypeptide(L)'
;MTDTMQAVVFHGKGDIRIEEVNVPKPGPKEVQLKPAFVGICGTDLHEYLEGAYLIPTTPHPVTGKSAPVIIGHEYSGVVSDVGDEVDDLKPGDRVVVQPIIFDGSCNSCQRGLINCCTNSGFIGLSGMKSRKKIHEDTAADLVTGIGGGLATYTTVPRYSVFKIPDNITLQVAALVEPLAVAWNAVQQSDFKPGDTALILGAGPIGLAILQVLKSKGASQTIITEMAGKRREFATKFGATTVLDPTKTNVGEECKKLCAREGVQVVFDCAGVQSTLETALAASRPRAVIVNVAIWASEVTISPNYFMLNERTFKGSATYTSSVFQEVIDALARGDLNPEPMITSLIDMEEIEEKGFKALINYKDTQVKILESPSRMAFTPQSLPDLSGQIYIVTGGNAGIGLNTVLELAAHKAKVYMGARSEAKANAAIFEIKRQYPHADISVLVMDMMNLKTVKAAADEFARQVQQYNWRSWINDEVHRKESRLHGLVNNAGIMATPYEESVDHYEAQFQTNYLSHWLLTYSLLPILTESARLTRPGTVRVVNVSSDGHLLFSPSAGIDFDDIKQTKGSAFSRYGMSKLANILHAKELHRRYGPSPENDRQEEIWTASLHPGTIDTGLGRNATGSWAWQALVPVMRLFRLYSPLETSAYTSLFAIAGLDFHRDMSGEYLKPVGISGKTSSTAQDPKLAEELWRWTEIEMRIKGFIN
;
A
#
# COMPACT_ATOMS: atom_id res chain seq x y z
N MET A 1 32.76 -12.69 -2.22
CA MET A 1 32.26 -11.30 -2.14
C MET A 1 31.21 -11.32 -1.05
N THR A 2 31.29 -10.43 -0.07
CA THR A 2 30.23 -10.26 0.94
C THR A 2 29.10 -9.50 0.27
N ASP A 3 27.86 -10.00 0.39
CA ASP A 3 26.69 -9.30 -0.12
C ASP A 3 26.49 -8.00 0.68
N THR A 4 26.42 -6.86 -0.01
CA THR A 4 26.16 -5.53 0.57
C THR A 4 24.71 -5.10 0.34
N MET A 5 24.24 -4.15 1.15
CA MET A 5 22.91 -3.53 1.08
C MET A 5 22.99 -2.05 1.48
N GLN A 6 21.97 -1.27 1.12
CA GLN A 6 21.84 0.11 1.57
C GLN A 6 21.13 0.19 2.92
N ALA A 7 21.58 1.10 3.77
CA ALA A 7 20.96 1.43 5.04
C ALA A 7 21.14 2.92 5.39
N VAL A 8 20.19 3.49 6.14
CA VAL A 8 20.27 4.85 6.68
C VAL A 8 20.94 4.80 8.06
N VAL A 9 22.11 5.41 8.15
CA VAL A 9 22.96 5.40 9.33
C VAL A 9 22.98 6.78 9.96
N PHE A 10 22.68 6.85 11.26
CA PHE A 10 22.84 8.06 12.06
C PHE A 10 24.27 8.19 12.56
N HIS A 11 24.89 9.33 12.28
CA HIS A 11 26.26 9.69 12.71
C HIS A 11 26.26 10.75 13.81
N GLY A 12 25.18 11.52 13.93
CA GLY A 12 25.07 12.58 14.92
C GLY A 12 24.04 13.62 14.52
N LYS A 13 24.06 14.74 15.26
CA LYS A 13 23.15 15.86 15.03
C LYS A 13 23.21 16.33 13.58
N GLY A 14 22.06 16.31 12.90
CA GLY A 14 21.89 16.73 11.51
C GLY A 14 22.59 15.84 10.49
N ASP A 15 23.06 14.65 10.88
CA ASP A 15 23.92 13.81 10.05
C ASP A 15 23.38 12.37 10.00
N ILE A 16 22.55 12.12 8.98
CA ILE A 16 22.12 10.79 8.55
C ILE A 16 22.62 10.54 7.13
N ARG A 17 23.11 9.32 6.87
CA ARG A 17 23.73 8.98 5.59
C ARG A 17 23.22 7.65 5.08
N ILE A 18 23.07 7.52 3.78
CA ILE A 18 22.82 6.24 3.13
C ILE A 18 24.18 5.59 2.88
N GLU A 19 24.40 4.42 3.44
CA GLU A 19 25.67 3.71 3.37
C GLU A 19 25.48 2.29 2.85
N GLU A 20 26.50 1.77 2.14
CA GLU A 20 26.58 0.34 1.84
C GLU A 20 27.15 -0.40 3.04
N VAL A 21 26.37 -1.37 3.55
CA VAL A 21 26.71 -2.21 4.70
C VAL A 21 26.54 -3.68 4.33
N ASN A 22 27.15 -4.60 5.07
CA ASN A 22 26.96 -6.02 4.81
C ASN A 22 25.52 -6.46 5.12
N VAL A 23 24.95 -7.36 4.31
CA VAL A 23 23.66 -7.99 4.60
C VAL A 23 23.77 -8.82 5.90
N PRO A 24 22.98 -8.52 6.94
CA PRO A 24 23.06 -9.24 8.20
C PRO A 24 22.40 -10.61 8.04
N LYS A 25 23.09 -11.69 8.44
CA LYS A 25 22.49 -13.03 8.49
C LYS A 25 21.83 -13.26 9.85
N PRO A 26 20.67 -13.93 9.91
CA PRO A 26 20.15 -14.36 11.19
C PRO A 26 21.11 -15.42 11.75
N GLY A 27 21.05 -15.65 13.06
CA GLY A 27 21.28 -17.03 13.48
C GLY A 27 20.38 -17.41 14.61
N PRO A 28 20.73 -18.29 15.54
CA PRO A 28 19.77 -19.30 15.99
C PRO A 28 18.40 -18.76 16.43
N LYS A 29 18.34 -17.69 17.23
CA LYS A 29 17.09 -17.10 17.77
C LYS A 29 16.68 -15.79 17.12
N GLU A 30 17.16 -15.52 15.92
CA GLU A 30 16.91 -14.29 15.18
C GLU A 30 16.17 -14.57 13.88
N VAL A 31 15.57 -13.51 13.36
CA VAL A 31 14.76 -13.50 12.17
C VAL A 31 15.32 -12.42 11.26
N GLN A 32 15.63 -12.77 10.02
CA GLN A 32 15.96 -11.79 9.00
C GLN A 32 14.67 -11.34 8.33
N LEU A 33 14.52 -10.03 8.21
CA LEU A 33 13.38 -9.37 7.61
C LEU A 33 13.85 -8.55 6.42
N LYS A 34 12.98 -8.44 5.43
CA LYS A 34 13.00 -7.39 4.44
C LYS A 34 11.97 -6.33 4.85
N PRO A 35 12.40 -5.18 5.43
CA PRO A 35 11.49 -4.08 5.73
C PRO A 35 10.70 -3.69 4.49
N ALA A 36 9.39 -3.44 4.66
CA ALA A 36 8.48 -3.06 3.59
C ALA A 36 8.03 -1.61 3.73
N PHE A 37 7.75 -1.20 4.98
CA PHE A 37 7.39 0.17 5.32
C PHE A 37 7.99 0.53 6.68
N VAL A 38 8.63 1.69 6.75
CA VAL A 38 9.36 2.19 7.91
C VAL A 38 8.89 3.59 8.21
N GLY A 39 8.22 3.78 9.34
CA GLY A 39 7.77 5.08 9.80
C GLY A 39 8.88 5.91 10.42
N ILE A 40 8.88 7.20 10.13
CA ILE A 40 9.72 8.17 10.84
C ILE A 40 9.00 8.58 12.12
N CYS A 41 9.61 8.32 13.27
CA CYS A 41 9.08 8.67 14.58
C CYS A 41 9.43 10.12 14.99
N GLY A 42 8.69 10.68 15.94
CA GLY A 42 9.07 11.93 16.60
C GLY A 42 10.45 11.82 17.28
N THR A 43 10.78 10.66 17.85
CA THR A 43 12.10 10.40 18.42
C THR A 43 13.21 10.53 17.39
N ASP A 44 13.03 9.99 16.17
CA ASP A 44 14.03 10.13 15.10
C ASP A 44 14.29 11.61 14.78
N LEU A 45 13.26 12.45 14.83
CA LEU A 45 13.41 13.90 14.64
C LEU A 45 14.18 14.56 15.79
N HIS A 46 13.96 14.14 17.05
CA HIS A 46 14.74 14.62 18.19
C HIS A 46 16.22 14.24 18.03
N GLU A 47 16.53 12.99 17.66
CA GLU A 47 17.90 12.56 17.38
C GLU A 47 18.56 13.42 16.30
N TYR A 48 17.84 13.69 15.21
CA TYR A 48 18.34 14.50 14.10
C TYR A 48 18.55 15.96 14.48
N LEU A 49 17.63 16.58 15.22
CA LEU A 49 17.69 18.01 15.56
C LEU A 49 18.61 18.32 16.75
N GLU A 50 18.59 17.47 17.76
CA GLU A 50 19.23 17.72 19.05
C GLU A 50 20.57 16.97 19.17
N GLY A 51 20.75 15.90 18.39
CA GLY A 51 21.84 14.95 18.51
C GLY A 51 21.44 13.72 19.29
N ALA A 52 22.41 12.86 19.58
CA ALA A 52 22.23 11.57 20.25
C ALA A 52 21.55 11.72 21.64
N TYR A 53 20.22 11.61 21.65
CA TYR A 53 19.35 11.82 22.81
C TYR A 53 19.01 10.49 23.50
N LEU A 54 18.42 9.54 22.76
CA LEU A 54 18.27 8.13 23.14
C LEU A 54 19.30 7.24 22.45
N ILE A 55 19.82 7.65 21.29
CA ILE A 55 20.92 6.93 20.64
C ILE A 55 22.14 6.99 21.57
N PRO A 56 22.71 5.84 21.99
CA PRO A 56 23.79 5.82 22.95
C PRO A 56 25.08 6.40 22.35
N THR A 57 25.74 7.32 23.06
CA THR A 57 27.10 7.81 22.72
C THR A 57 28.21 7.00 23.40
N THR A 58 27.84 6.16 24.37
CA THR A 58 28.69 5.16 25.02
C THR A 58 28.03 3.79 24.89
N PRO A 59 28.76 2.67 24.98
CA PRO A 59 28.19 1.35 24.76
C PRO A 59 26.95 1.08 25.64
N HIS A 60 25.81 0.85 24.99
CA HIS A 60 24.55 0.55 25.64
C HIS A 60 24.67 -0.72 26.51
N PRO A 61 24.08 -0.78 27.72
CA PRO A 61 24.32 -1.90 28.65
C PRO A 61 23.92 -3.28 28.12
N VAL A 62 22.86 -3.36 27.30
CA VAL A 62 22.37 -4.65 26.74
C VAL A 62 23.05 -4.99 25.42
N THR A 63 23.21 -4.00 24.54
CA THR A 63 23.65 -4.24 23.16
C THR A 63 25.15 -4.03 22.99
N GLY A 64 25.78 -3.26 23.89
CA GLY A 64 27.18 -2.85 23.86
C GLY A 64 27.54 -2.01 22.64
N LYS A 65 26.57 -1.30 22.06
CA LYS A 65 26.74 -0.44 20.88
C LYS A 65 26.45 1.03 21.23
N SER A 66 27.01 1.91 20.42
CA SER A 66 26.82 3.35 20.44
C SER A 66 26.75 3.86 18.99
N ALA A 67 26.42 5.13 18.77
CA ALA A 67 26.52 5.77 17.47
C ALA A 67 27.91 5.50 16.82
N PRO A 68 27.97 5.27 15.49
CA PRO A 68 26.87 5.31 14.53
C PRO A 68 25.95 4.08 14.57
N VAL A 69 24.66 4.26 14.25
CA VAL A 69 23.64 3.18 14.25
C VAL A 69 22.73 3.26 13.01
N ILE A 70 22.33 2.11 12.47
CA ILE A 70 21.25 2.03 11.47
C ILE A 70 19.93 2.34 12.18
N ILE A 71 19.22 3.36 11.69
CA ILE A 71 17.99 3.88 12.32
C ILE A 71 16.70 3.28 11.76
N GLY A 72 15.58 3.58 12.39
CA GLY A 72 14.23 3.10 12.04
C GLY A 72 13.73 2.07 13.05
N HIS A 73 12.77 2.47 13.88
CA HIS A 73 12.24 1.64 14.96
C HIS A 73 10.73 1.38 14.85
N GLU A 74 10.08 1.98 13.85
CA GLU A 74 8.69 1.72 13.52
C GLU A 74 8.61 1.07 12.14
N TYR A 75 8.46 -0.25 12.05
CA TYR A 75 8.41 -0.88 10.73
C TYR A 75 7.69 -2.22 10.69
N SER A 76 7.18 -2.52 9.49
CA SER A 76 6.66 -3.82 9.08
C SER A 76 7.49 -4.36 7.93
N GLY A 77 7.40 -5.67 7.69
CA GLY A 77 8.16 -6.31 6.65
C GLY A 77 7.74 -7.74 6.40
N VAL A 78 8.56 -8.42 5.60
CA VAL A 78 8.38 -9.83 5.26
C VAL A 78 9.60 -10.59 5.75
N VAL A 79 9.39 -11.75 6.38
CA VAL A 79 10.48 -12.64 6.78
C VAL A 79 11.22 -13.10 5.52
N SER A 80 12.54 -12.89 5.47
CA SER A 80 13.40 -13.37 4.39
C SER A 80 14.15 -14.64 4.77
N ASP A 81 14.56 -14.78 6.03
CA ASP A 81 15.29 -15.94 6.55
C ASP A 81 15.09 -16.08 8.06
N VAL A 82 15.33 -17.26 8.62
CA VAL A 82 15.17 -17.54 10.06
C VAL A 82 16.36 -18.33 10.60
N GLY A 83 16.70 -18.10 11.87
CA GLY A 83 17.68 -18.92 12.58
C GLY A 83 17.18 -20.32 12.90
N ASP A 84 18.11 -21.26 13.09
CA ASP A 84 17.80 -22.69 13.30
C ASP A 84 17.00 -23.01 14.58
N GLU A 85 16.88 -22.07 15.54
CA GLU A 85 16.05 -22.20 16.76
C GLU A 85 14.72 -21.42 16.66
N VAL A 86 14.33 -20.98 15.46
CA VAL A 86 13.03 -20.35 15.19
C VAL A 86 12.14 -21.34 14.45
N ASP A 87 11.08 -21.83 15.10
CA ASP A 87 10.22 -22.90 14.58
C ASP A 87 8.81 -22.44 14.18
N ASP A 88 8.43 -21.21 14.48
CA ASP A 88 7.08 -20.68 14.32
C ASP A 88 6.95 -19.56 13.27
N LEU A 89 8.06 -19.08 12.71
CA LEU A 89 8.13 -18.15 11.58
C LEU A 89 8.81 -18.82 10.38
N LYS A 90 8.45 -18.41 9.17
CA LYS A 90 9.10 -18.85 7.93
C LYS A 90 9.23 -17.72 6.91
N PRO A 91 10.17 -17.82 5.94
CA PRO A 91 10.23 -16.88 4.82
C PRO A 91 8.87 -16.67 4.15
N GLY A 92 8.56 -15.41 3.83
CA GLY A 92 7.27 -14.99 3.28
C GLY A 92 6.22 -14.58 4.32
N ASP A 93 6.41 -14.90 5.61
CA ASP A 93 5.48 -14.44 6.65
C ASP A 93 5.53 -12.90 6.76
N ARG A 94 4.34 -12.29 6.85
CA ARG A 94 4.17 -10.84 7.01
C ARG A 94 4.20 -10.49 8.50
N VAL A 95 5.04 -9.54 8.87
CA VAL A 95 5.34 -9.27 10.27
C VAL A 95 5.47 -7.78 10.56
N VAL A 96 5.39 -7.45 11.85
CA VAL A 96 5.74 -6.15 12.42
C VAL A 96 6.72 -6.35 13.56
N VAL A 97 7.59 -5.36 13.79
CA VAL A 97 8.60 -5.41 14.85
C VAL A 97 8.20 -4.54 16.05
N GLN A 98 8.19 -5.14 17.24
CA GLN A 98 8.21 -4.44 18.52
C GLN A 98 9.68 -4.08 18.85
N PRO A 99 10.07 -2.81 18.84
CA PRO A 99 11.49 -2.44 18.89
C PRO A 99 12.11 -2.51 20.29
N ILE A 100 11.38 -2.87 21.36
CA ILE A 100 11.88 -2.76 22.74
C ILE A 100 13.00 -3.77 23.03
N ILE A 101 14.15 -3.27 23.47
CA ILE A 101 15.27 -4.05 24.01
C ILE A 101 15.28 -3.92 25.53
N PHE A 102 15.39 -5.05 26.22
CA PHE A 102 15.36 -5.12 27.68
C PHE A 102 16.33 -6.17 28.22
N ASP A 103 16.74 -6.05 29.49
CA ASP A 103 17.75 -6.92 30.10
C ASP A 103 17.19 -8.24 30.67
N GLY A 104 15.88 -8.32 30.89
CA GLY A 104 15.21 -9.48 31.46
C GLY A 104 15.49 -9.76 32.94
N SER A 105 16.38 -8.99 33.58
CA SER A 105 16.91 -9.29 34.92
C SER A 105 16.64 -8.20 35.97
N CYS A 106 16.38 -6.96 35.55
CA CYS A 106 16.01 -5.90 36.49
C CYS A 106 14.61 -6.11 37.08
N ASN A 107 14.34 -5.46 38.21
CA ASN A 107 13.06 -5.57 38.93
C ASN A 107 11.84 -5.25 38.05
N SER A 108 11.96 -4.30 37.13
CA SER A 108 10.87 -3.98 36.17
C SER A 108 10.61 -5.15 35.23
N CYS A 109 11.67 -5.72 34.63
CA CYS A 109 11.55 -6.88 33.73
C CYS A 109 10.97 -8.10 34.45
N GLN A 110 11.39 -8.38 35.68
CA GLN A 110 10.86 -9.50 36.47
C GLN A 110 9.36 -9.34 36.78
N ARG A 111 8.85 -8.10 36.77
CA ARG A 111 7.42 -7.78 36.92
C ARG A 111 6.66 -7.73 35.59
N GLY A 112 7.32 -8.05 34.47
CA GLY A 112 6.74 -7.94 33.12
C GLY A 112 6.67 -6.51 32.56
N LEU A 113 7.26 -5.53 33.25
CA LEU A 113 7.28 -4.12 32.87
C LEU A 113 8.50 -3.80 32.01
N ILE A 114 8.63 -4.46 30.86
CA ILE A 114 9.79 -4.33 29.97
C ILE A 114 9.98 -2.90 29.43
N ASN A 115 8.88 -2.16 29.30
CA ASN A 115 8.87 -0.74 28.94
C ASN A 115 9.53 0.17 29.97
N CYS A 116 9.71 -0.30 31.20
CA CYS A 116 10.36 0.43 32.29
C CYS A 116 11.68 -0.25 32.71
N CYS A 117 12.31 -1.01 31.81
CA CYS A 117 13.62 -1.61 32.03
C CYS A 117 14.67 -0.52 32.32
N THR A 118 15.50 -0.72 33.34
CA THR A 118 16.57 0.24 33.69
C THR A 118 17.69 0.28 32.67
N ASN A 119 17.81 -0.77 31.86
CA ASN A 119 18.75 -0.90 30.74
C ASN A 119 17.99 -0.95 29.40
N SER A 120 16.87 -0.23 29.29
CA SER A 120 16.04 -0.23 28.08
C SER A 120 16.79 0.35 26.89
N GLY A 121 16.61 -0.26 25.73
CA GLY A 121 17.02 0.29 24.44
C GLY A 121 15.97 0.02 23.37
N PHE A 122 16.27 0.38 22.13
CA PHE A 122 15.38 0.15 21.01
C PHE A 122 16.13 -0.36 19.77
N ILE A 123 15.56 -1.35 19.09
CA ILE A 123 15.97 -1.74 17.74
C ILE A 123 15.76 -0.52 16.85
N GLY A 124 16.81 -0.08 16.15
CA GLY A 124 16.80 1.15 15.37
C GLY A 124 17.20 2.43 16.12
N LEU A 125 17.57 2.35 17.41
CA LEU A 125 18.18 3.47 18.14
C LEU A 125 19.41 3.05 18.98
N SER A 126 19.47 1.81 19.46
CA SER A 126 20.54 1.36 20.38
C SER A 126 21.57 0.43 19.74
N GLY A 127 21.48 0.20 18.42
CA GLY A 127 22.28 -0.79 17.68
C GLY A 127 22.15 -2.22 18.24
N MET A 128 22.74 -3.22 17.59
CA MET A 128 22.89 -4.56 18.18
C MET A 128 24.28 -5.14 17.90
N LYS A 129 24.72 -6.13 18.68
CA LYS A 129 26.05 -6.75 18.46
C LYS A 129 25.99 -7.77 17.32
N SER A 130 26.88 -7.62 16.34
CA SER A 130 27.28 -8.73 15.46
C SER A 130 27.91 -9.85 16.30
N ARG A 131 27.59 -11.11 15.97
CA ARG A 131 28.08 -12.27 16.74
C ARG A 131 29.52 -12.66 16.45
N LYS A 132 30.19 -12.01 15.50
CA LYS A 132 31.53 -12.39 15.06
C LYS A 132 32.58 -11.46 15.65
N LYS A 133 33.41 -12.01 16.54
CA LYS A 133 34.71 -11.46 16.93
C LYS A 133 35.70 -11.74 15.79
N ILE A 134 35.49 -11.16 14.61
CA ILE A 134 36.53 -11.17 13.56
C ILE A 134 37.43 -9.96 13.82
N HIS A 135 38.73 -10.17 13.64
CA HIS A 135 39.81 -9.28 14.01
C HIS A 135 39.70 -7.88 13.39
N GLU A 136 40.18 -6.89 14.18
CA GLU A 136 40.40 -5.47 13.87
C GLU A 136 39.14 -4.61 13.65
N ASP A 137 38.94 -3.66 14.58
CA ASP A 137 37.88 -2.66 14.61
C ASP A 137 37.96 -1.70 13.41
N THR A 138 37.48 -2.12 12.25
CA THR A 138 37.28 -1.22 11.11
C THR A 138 35.93 -0.50 11.23
N ALA A 139 35.81 0.72 10.67
CA ALA A 139 34.55 1.48 10.68
C ALA A 139 33.36 0.69 10.06
N ALA A 140 33.64 -0.23 9.14
CA ALA A 140 32.66 -1.14 8.56
C ALA A 140 32.16 -2.21 9.56
N ASP A 141 32.97 -2.63 10.54
CA ASP A 141 32.60 -3.61 11.56
C ASP A 141 31.79 -3.00 12.73
N LEU A 142 31.90 -1.68 12.95
CA LEU A 142 31.11 -0.96 13.95
C LEU A 142 29.60 -0.99 13.62
N VAL A 143 29.25 -1.03 12.32
CA VAL A 143 27.87 -1.03 11.77
C VAL A 143 27.31 -2.45 11.54
N THR A 144 28.00 -3.52 11.94
CA THR A 144 27.58 -4.92 11.61
C THR A 144 26.50 -5.52 12.51
N GLY A 145 25.84 -4.72 13.35
CA GLY A 145 24.68 -5.17 14.09
C GLY A 145 23.40 -4.96 13.31
N ILE A 146 22.67 -6.04 12.96
CA ILE A 146 21.25 -6.19 13.31
C ILE A 146 20.61 -4.83 13.68
N GLY A 147 20.09 -4.12 12.68
CA GLY A 147 19.94 -2.64 12.73
C GLY A 147 18.55 -2.19 12.31
N GLY A 148 18.19 -0.93 12.53
CA GLY A 148 16.82 -0.44 12.31
C GLY A 148 16.20 -0.71 10.94
N GLY A 149 14.90 -0.46 10.84
CA GLY A 149 14.09 -0.74 9.66
C GLY A 149 14.49 0.03 8.40
N LEU A 150 15.20 1.16 8.50
CA LEU A 150 15.66 1.94 7.33
C LEU A 150 16.86 1.26 6.66
N ALA A 151 16.67 0.03 6.20
CA ALA A 151 17.66 -0.81 5.55
C ALA A 151 16.97 -1.81 4.61
N THR A 152 17.67 -2.27 3.57
CA THR A 152 17.10 -3.28 2.65
C THR A 152 16.79 -4.61 3.35
N TYR A 153 17.65 -5.01 4.30
CA TYR A 153 17.42 -6.13 5.19
C TYR A 153 17.75 -5.73 6.62
N THR A 154 17.03 -6.32 7.56
CA THR A 154 17.40 -6.27 8.96
C THR A 154 17.35 -7.68 9.54
N THR A 155 18.04 -7.88 10.64
CA THR A 155 17.87 -9.07 11.46
C THR A 155 17.43 -8.57 12.83
N VAL A 156 16.56 -9.29 13.51
CA VAL A 156 16.07 -8.95 14.85
C VAL A 156 15.84 -10.20 15.69
N PRO A 157 15.87 -10.11 17.04
CA PRO A 157 15.53 -11.24 17.90
C PRO A 157 14.11 -11.72 17.66
N ARG A 158 13.89 -13.04 17.67
CA ARG A 158 12.55 -13.62 17.46
C ARG A 158 11.49 -12.99 18.34
N TYR A 159 11.77 -12.72 19.63
CA TYR A 159 10.79 -12.16 20.57
C TYR A 159 10.21 -10.80 20.12
N SER A 160 10.91 -10.07 19.25
CA SER A 160 10.48 -8.76 18.76
C SER A 160 9.51 -8.85 17.57
N VAL A 161 9.32 -10.03 16.98
CA VAL A 161 8.60 -10.20 15.72
C VAL A 161 7.18 -10.71 15.97
N PHE A 162 6.19 -10.00 15.45
CA PHE A 162 4.78 -10.37 15.55
C PHE A 162 4.21 -10.62 14.14
N LYS A 163 3.52 -11.74 13.94
CA LYS A 163 2.82 -12.00 12.67
C LYS A 163 1.64 -11.07 12.51
N ILE A 164 1.43 -10.61 11.28
CA ILE A 164 0.31 -9.75 10.92
C ILE A 164 -0.76 -10.58 10.18
N PRO A 165 -2.03 -10.53 10.60
CA PRO A 165 -3.16 -11.12 9.87
C PRO A 165 -3.29 -10.58 8.44
N ASP A 166 -3.80 -11.41 7.52
CA ASP A 166 -3.89 -11.08 6.09
C ASP A 166 -4.70 -9.82 5.79
N ASN A 167 -5.68 -9.49 6.64
CA ASN A 167 -6.55 -8.33 6.47
C ASN A 167 -5.95 -6.99 6.94
N ILE A 168 -4.72 -6.98 7.46
CA ILE A 168 -3.99 -5.75 7.79
C ILE A 168 -2.90 -5.58 6.73
N THR A 169 -2.81 -4.43 6.06
CA THR A 169 -1.73 -4.15 5.08
C THR A 169 -0.39 -3.92 5.79
N LEU A 170 0.74 -4.13 5.10
CA LEU A 170 2.05 -3.84 5.70
C LEU A 170 2.21 -2.34 6.01
N GLN A 171 1.63 -1.45 5.21
CA GLN A 171 1.58 -0.01 5.47
C GLN A 171 0.92 0.30 6.83
N VAL A 172 -0.27 -0.25 7.08
CA VAL A 172 -0.97 -0.07 8.35
C VAL A 172 -0.22 -0.75 9.50
N ALA A 173 0.38 -1.91 9.25
CA ALA A 173 1.17 -2.62 10.26
C ALA A 173 2.39 -1.80 10.74
N ALA A 174 3.00 -0.96 9.89
CA ALA A 174 4.09 -0.08 10.33
C ALA A 174 3.65 0.94 11.41
N LEU A 175 2.34 1.17 11.57
CA LEU A 175 1.78 2.05 12.59
C LEU A 175 1.45 1.36 13.91
N VAL A 176 1.68 0.05 14.06
CA VAL A 176 1.37 -0.69 15.31
C VAL A 176 2.18 -0.15 16.49
N GLU A 177 3.45 0.18 16.27
CA GLU A 177 4.35 0.78 17.28
C GLU A 177 3.76 2.07 17.87
N PRO A 178 3.46 3.13 17.08
CA PRO A 178 2.92 4.37 17.64
C PRO A 178 1.48 4.20 18.18
N LEU A 179 0.70 3.28 17.62
CA LEU A 179 -0.62 2.92 18.17
C LEU A 179 -0.51 2.23 19.53
N ALA A 180 0.53 1.41 19.76
CA ALA A 180 0.76 0.76 21.05
C ALA A 180 1.16 1.78 22.13
N VAL A 181 1.92 2.83 21.79
CA VAL A 181 2.17 3.98 22.68
C VAL A 181 0.84 4.63 23.10
N ALA A 182 -0.01 4.93 22.12
CA ALA A 182 -1.32 5.52 22.38
C ALA A 182 -2.24 4.59 23.20
N TRP A 183 -2.24 3.29 22.88
CA TRP A 183 -3.06 2.30 23.57
C TRP A 183 -2.67 2.17 25.04
N ASN A 184 -1.37 2.07 25.32
CA ASN A 184 -0.87 2.05 26.70
C ASN A 184 -1.20 3.35 27.44
N ALA A 185 -1.04 4.52 26.82
CA ALA A 185 -1.40 5.80 27.44
C ALA A 185 -2.87 5.82 27.86
N VAL A 186 -3.78 5.36 26.99
CA VAL A 186 -5.21 5.26 27.32
C VAL A 186 -5.47 4.24 28.42
N GLN A 187 -4.75 3.10 28.47
CA GLN A 187 -4.84 2.18 29.61
C GLN A 187 -4.38 2.81 30.93
N GLN A 188 -3.29 3.57 30.93
CA GLN A 188 -2.79 4.26 32.13
C GLN A 188 -3.79 5.31 32.65
N SER A 189 -4.67 5.82 31.79
CA SER A 189 -5.60 6.90 32.14
C SER A 189 -6.81 6.49 32.98
N ASP A 190 -7.04 5.18 33.18
CA ASP A 190 -8.27 4.64 33.78
C ASP A 190 -9.56 5.08 33.05
N PHE A 191 -9.44 5.45 31.77
CA PHE A 191 -10.54 5.88 30.91
C PHE A 191 -11.66 4.85 30.83
N LYS A 192 -12.91 5.33 30.87
CA LYS A 192 -14.11 4.51 30.78
C LYS A 192 -14.92 4.87 29.52
N PRO A 193 -15.57 3.89 28.87
CA PRO A 193 -16.54 4.19 27.83
C PRO A 193 -17.56 5.22 28.33
N GLY A 194 -17.81 6.25 27.53
CA GLY A 194 -18.66 7.39 27.88
C GLY A 194 -17.92 8.59 28.48
N ASP A 195 -16.64 8.47 28.86
CA ASP A 195 -15.86 9.62 29.33
C ASP A 195 -15.55 10.62 28.20
N THR A 196 -15.37 11.89 28.57
CA THR A 196 -14.82 12.95 27.72
C THR A 196 -13.33 13.08 27.93
N ALA A 197 -12.57 13.06 26.83
CA ALA A 197 -11.12 13.17 26.82
C ALA A 197 -10.65 14.45 26.11
N LEU A 198 -9.63 15.10 26.68
CA LEU A 198 -8.87 16.18 26.04
C LEU A 198 -7.52 15.66 25.57
N ILE A 199 -7.17 15.93 24.32
CA ILE A 199 -5.89 15.57 23.71
C ILE A 199 -5.15 16.88 23.38
N LEU A 200 -3.98 17.08 23.97
CA LEU A 200 -3.18 18.28 23.75
C LEU A 200 -2.11 17.98 22.70
N GLY A 201 -2.35 18.48 21.48
CA GLY A 201 -1.51 18.27 20.30
C GLY A 201 -2.11 17.25 19.33
N ALA A 202 -2.19 17.61 18.04
CA ALA A 202 -2.68 16.73 16.96
C ALA A 202 -1.53 16.22 16.07
N GLY A 203 -0.38 15.94 16.69
CA GLY A 203 0.68 15.15 16.05
C GLY A 203 0.31 13.66 15.96
N PRO A 204 1.22 12.81 15.43
CA PRO A 204 0.96 11.38 15.24
C PRO A 204 0.43 10.67 16.49
N ILE A 205 1.04 10.89 17.66
CA ILE A 205 0.60 10.27 18.92
C ILE A 205 -0.77 10.79 19.38
N GLY A 206 -1.03 12.10 19.25
CA GLY A 206 -2.36 12.65 19.58
C GLY A 206 -3.47 12.09 18.70
N LEU A 207 -3.20 11.93 17.40
CA LEU A 207 -4.13 11.30 16.46
C LEU A 207 -4.29 9.80 16.70
N ALA A 208 -3.22 9.10 17.11
CA ALA A 208 -3.29 7.70 17.54
C ALA A 208 -4.16 7.54 18.81
N ILE A 209 -3.99 8.42 19.81
CA ILE A 209 -4.83 8.43 21.02
C ILE A 209 -6.30 8.68 20.66
N LEU A 210 -6.58 9.58 19.72
CA LEU A 210 -7.93 9.80 19.20
C LEU A 210 -8.53 8.51 18.62
N GLN A 211 -7.77 7.74 17.83
CA GLN A 211 -8.24 6.45 17.30
C GLN A 211 -8.59 5.48 18.43
N VAL A 212 -7.70 5.34 19.42
CA VAL A 212 -7.90 4.43 20.55
C VAL A 212 -9.12 4.85 21.40
N LEU A 213 -9.26 6.13 21.72
CA LEU A 213 -10.39 6.63 22.52
C LEU A 213 -11.74 6.39 21.82
N LYS A 214 -11.80 6.57 20.49
CA LYS A 214 -13.00 6.26 19.71
C LYS A 214 -13.31 4.76 19.77
N SER A 215 -12.31 3.91 19.57
CA SER A 215 -12.49 2.45 19.65
C SER A 215 -12.96 1.98 21.03
N LYS A 216 -12.60 2.71 22.09
CA LYS A 216 -13.01 2.43 23.48
C LYS A 216 -14.30 3.15 23.91
N GLY A 217 -14.99 3.84 23.00
CA GLY A 217 -16.31 4.42 23.24
C GLY A 217 -16.30 5.76 23.98
N ALA A 218 -15.34 6.64 23.71
CA ALA A 218 -15.40 8.03 24.18
C ALA A 218 -16.68 8.74 23.73
N SER A 219 -17.36 9.42 24.65
CA SER A 219 -18.55 10.22 24.32
C SER A 219 -18.16 11.50 23.60
N GLN A 220 -17.03 12.08 24.00
CA GLN A 220 -16.48 13.29 23.41
C GLN A 220 -14.95 13.26 23.43
N THR A 221 -14.35 13.64 22.30
CA THR A 221 -12.92 13.81 22.11
C THR A 221 -12.64 15.25 21.69
N ILE A 222 -12.05 16.02 22.60
CA ILE A 222 -11.63 17.40 22.40
C ILE A 222 -10.13 17.37 22.10
N ILE A 223 -9.69 18.04 21.05
CA ILE A 223 -8.26 18.10 20.69
C ILE A 223 -7.82 19.53 20.42
N THR A 224 -6.64 19.89 20.91
CA THR A 224 -6.07 21.23 20.69
C THR A 224 -4.90 21.16 19.73
N GLU A 225 -4.85 22.06 18.76
CA GLU A 225 -3.74 22.14 17.82
C GLU A 225 -3.63 23.54 17.21
N MET A 226 -2.41 24.06 17.09
CA MET A 226 -2.12 25.40 16.53
C MET A 226 -2.07 25.38 15.01
N ALA A 227 -1.57 24.28 14.42
CA ALA A 227 -1.48 24.08 12.98
C ALA A 227 -2.88 23.85 12.36
N GLY A 228 -3.30 24.76 11.47
CA GLY A 228 -4.64 24.71 10.86
C GLY A 228 -4.92 23.40 10.11
N LYS A 229 -3.93 22.88 9.42
CA LYS A 229 -4.07 21.63 8.66
C LYS A 229 -4.07 20.38 9.55
N ARG A 230 -3.30 20.34 10.63
CA ARG A 230 -3.40 19.27 11.65
C ARG A 230 -4.76 19.26 12.36
N ARG A 231 -5.38 20.44 12.53
CA ARG A 231 -6.79 20.51 12.96
C ARG A 231 -7.75 19.87 11.96
N GLU A 232 -7.57 20.12 10.66
CA GLU A 232 -8.38 19.45 9.61
C GLU A 232 -8.23 17.92 9.67
N PHE A 233 -7.01 17.43 9.89
CA PHE A 233 -6.78 15.99 10.10
C PHE A 233 -7.54 15.49 11.33
N ALA A 234 -7.40 16.14 12.48
CA ALA A 234 -8.10 15.74 13.70
C ALA A 234 -9.63 15.61 13.50
N THR A 235 -10.24 16.55 12.77
CA THR A 235 -11.66 16.48 12.38
C THR A 235 -11.94 15.27 11.50
N LYS A 236 -11.11 15.01 10.46
CA LYS A 236 -11.25 13.84 9.58
C LYS A 236 -11.12 12.51 10.32
N PHE A 237 -10.28 12.45 11.35
CA PHE A 237 -10.15 11.28 12.22
C PHE A 237 -11.31 11.13 13.22
N GLY A 238 -12.25 12.07 13.22
CA GLY A 238 -13.48 12.04 14.02
C GLY A 238 -13.31 12.56 15.43
N ALA A 239 -12.43 13.55 15.65
CA ALA A 239 -12.50 14.37 16.85
C ALA A 239 -13.85 15.10 16.90
N THR A 240 -14.53 15.01 18.04
CA THR A 240 -15.82 15.70 18.21
C THR A 240 -15.68 17.22 18.31
N THR A 241 -14.53 17.71 18.78
CA THR A 241 -14.25 19.14 18.89
C THR A 241 -12.76 19.39 18.69
N VAL A 242 -12.42 20.35 17.84
CA VAL A 242 -11.04 20.75 17.58
C VAL A 242 -10.87 22.23 17.90
N LEU A 243 -9.94 22.56 18.79
CA LEU A 243 -9.72 23.92 19.29
C LEU A 243 -8.35 24.45 18.86
N ASP A 244 -8.33 25.73 18.48
CA ASP A 244 -7.08 26.49 18.30
C ASP A 244 -6.72 27.15 19.64
N PRO A 245 -5.68 26.67 20.35
CA PRO A 245 -5.33 27.20 21.67
C PRO A 245 -4.77 28.64 21.60
N THR A 246 -4.43 29.15 20.41
CA THR A 246 -4.01 30.55 20.23
C THR A 246 -5.18 31.53 20.16
N LYS A 247 -6.41 31.02 19.95
CA LYS A 247 -7.62 31.82 19.77
C LYS A 247 -8.70 31.55 20.82
N THR A 248 -8.57 30.44 21.55
CA THR A 248 -9.60 29.94 22.46
C THR A 248 -9.02 29.70 23.84
N ASN A 249 -9.72 30.13 24.89
CA ASN A 249 -9.44 29.66 26.24
C ASN A 249 -9.94 28.21 26.36
N VAL A 250 -9.04 27.26 26.11
CA VAL A 250 -9.35 25.82 26.10
C VAL A 250 -9.95 25.35 27.42
N GLY A 251 -9.46 25.86 28.55
CA GLY A 251 -9.97 25.47 29.88
C GLY A 251 -11.43 25.86 30.08
N GLU A 252 -11.80 27.08 29.70
CA GLU A 252 -13.20 27.53 29.73
C GLU A 252 -14.08 26.76 28.75
N GLU A 253 -13.59 26.50 27.54
CA GLU A 253 -14.36 25.80 26.52
C GLU A 253 -14.62 24.34 26.90
N CYS A 254 -13.61 23.65 27.44
CA CYS A 254 -13.77 22.30 27.98
C CYS A 254 -14.83 22.27 29.09
N LYS A 255 -14.84 23.26 29.99
CA LYS A 255 -15.88 23.36 31.03
C LYS A 255 -17.26 23.58 30.43
N LYS A 256 -17.42 24.45 29.44
CA LYS A 256 -18.72 24.66 28.77
C LYS A 256 -19.24 23.38 28.13
N LEU A 257 -18.36 22.65 27.45
CA LEU A 257 -18.69 21.39 26.77
C LEU A 257 -19.00 20.26 27.77
N CYS A 258 -18.40 20.30 28.97
CA CYS A 258 -18.50 19.25 29.98
C CYS A 258 -19.31 19.67 31.21
N ALA A 259 -20.52 20.22 31.02
CA ALA A 259 -21.46 20.58 32.09
C ALA A 259 -20.86 21.43 33.25
N ARG A 260 -19.91 22.31 32.92
CA ARG A 260 -19.13 23.18 33.83
C ARG A 260 -18.13 22.48 34.74
N GLU A 261 -17.97 21.16 34.67
CA GLU A 261 -17.00 20.42 35.48
C GLU A 261 -15.62 20.36 34.83
N GLY A 262 -15.56 20.19 33.50
CA GLY A 262 -14.33 19.92 32.75
C GLY A 262 -14.19 18.43 32.38
N VAL A 263 -13.10 18.09 31.69
CA VAL A 263 -12.88 16.74 31.14
C VAL A 263 -12.42 15.73 32.19
N GLN A 264 -12.78 14.46 31.98
CA GLN A 264 -12.41 13.34 32.87
C GLN A 264 -10.94 12.95 32.72
N VAL A 265 -10.43 12.96 31.50
CA VAL A 265 -9.08 12.54 31.17
C VAL A 265 -8.41 13.55 30.24
N VAL A 266 -7.13 13.82 30.47
CA VAL A 266 -6.30 14.64 29.59
C VAL A 266 -5.06 13.86 29.16
N PHE A 267 -4.71 13.92 27.88
CA PHE A 267 -3.46 13.39 27.32
C PHE A 267 -2.60 14.54 26.83
N ASP A 268 -1.40 14.70 27.41
CA ASP A 268 -0.41 15.66 26.92
C ASP A 268 0.56 14.98 25.95
N CYS A 269 0.42 15.33 24.66
CA CYS A 269 1.23 14.83 23.56
C CYS A 269 2.16 15.90 22.98
N ALA A 270 2.20 17.09 23.56
CA ALA A 270 2.97 18.23 23.08
C ALA A 270 4.19 18.52 23.96
N GLY A 271 4.07 18.31 25.28
CA GLY A 271 5.20 18.38 26.19
C GLY A 271 5.76 19.79 26.39
N VAL A 272 4.89 20.78 26.62
CA VAL A 272 5.28 22.17 26.87
C VAL A 272 4.51 22.77 28.06
N GLN A 273 5.08 23.76 28.76
CA GLN A 273 4.51 24.29 30.01
C GLN A 273 3.03 24.72 29.86
N SER A 274 2.69 25.32 28.72
CA SER A 274 1.32 25.77 28.43
C SER A 274 0.31 24.64 28.28
N THR A 275 0.71 23.44 27.83
CA THR A 275 -0.21 22.29 27.71
C THR A 275 -0.50 21.69 29.08
N LEU A 276 0.49 21.62 29.97
CA LEU A 276 0.26 21.23 31.36
C LEU A 276 -0.70 22.19 32.09
N GLU A 277 -0.52 23.50 31.94
CA GLU A 277 -1.42 24.52 32.50
C GLU A 277 -2.83 24.38 31.95
N THR A 278 -2.95 24.15 30.63
CA THR A 278 -4.22 23.91 29.97
C THR A 278 -4.90 22.65 30.51
N ALA A 279 -4.16 21.55 30.70
CA ALA A 279 -4.67 20.31 31.28
C ALA A 279 -5.26 20.54 32.68
N LEU A 280 -4.58 21.31 33.52
CA LEU A 280 -5.04 21.66 34.86
C LEU A 280 -6.27 22.57 34.85
N ALA A 281 -6.36 23.49 33.89
CA ALA A 281 -7.49 24.41 33.74
C ALA A 281 -8.75 23.74 33.19
N ALA A 282 -8.58 22.77 32.28
CA ALA A 282 -9.65 22.08 31.57
C ALA A 282 -10.23 20.87 32.30
N SER A 283 -9.48 20.29 33.25
CA SER A 283 -9.84 19.05 33.93
C SER A 283 -10.77 19.28 35.13
N ARG A 284 -11.69 18.33 35.33
CA ARG A 284 -12.56 18.31 36.51
C ARG A 284 -11.84 17.81 37.79
N PRO A 285 -12.48 17.88 38.97
CA PRO A 285 -11.99 17.15 40.15
C PRO A 285 -11.88 15.65 39.89
N ARG A 286 -10.83 15.01 40.43
CA ARG A 286 -10.48 13.59 40.24
C ARG A 286 -10.17 13.17 38.80
N ALA A 287 -9.92 14.14 37.92
CA ALA A 287 -9.45 13.83 36.57
C ALA A 287 -8.06 13.20 36.58
N VAL A 288 -7.78 12.41 35.53
CA VAL A 288 -6.45 11.83 35.28
C VAL A 288 -5.79 12.60 34.13
N ILE A 289 -4.59 13.12 34.39
CA ILE A 289 -3.75 13.78 33.40
C ILE A 289 -2.59 12.84 33.09
N VAL A 290 -2.48 12.41 31.84
CA VAL A 290 -1.46 11.49 31.36
C VAL A 290 -0.45 12.25 30.52
N ASN A 291 0.79 12.30 31.00
CA ASN A 291 1.92 12.72 30.20
C ASN A 291 2.35 11.59 29.27
N VAL A 292 2.31 11.87 27.97
CA VAL A 292 2.79 10.97 26.91
C VAL A 292 4.03 11.55 26.23
N ALA A 293 4.16 12.88 26.23
CA ALA A 293 5.28 13.58 25.60
C ALA A 293 6.60 13.41 26.35
N ILE A 294 7.69 13.51 25.59
CA ILE A 294 9.05 13.73 26.09
C ILE A 294 9.24 15.25 26.23
N TRP A 295 9.75 15.68 27.37
CA TRP A 295 9.97 17.10 27.66
C TRP A 295 11.44 17.47 27.46
N ALA A 296 11.71 18.45 26.61
CA ALA A 296 13.07 18.96 26.38
C ALA A 296 13.59 19.87 27.51
N SER A 297 12.67 20.40 28.34
CA SER A 297 12.98 21.33 29.42
C SER A 297 12.24 20.95 30.70
N GLU A 298 12.81 21.31 31.85
CA GLU A 298 12.14 21.19 33.15
C GLU A 298 10.85 22.04 33.20
N VAL A 299 9.89 21.60 34.02
CA VAL A 299 8.57 22.22 34.15
C VAL A 299 8.33 22.71 35.57
N THR A 300 7.57 23.80 35.69
CA THR A 300 7.14 24.29 37.00
C THR A 300 5.70 23.87 37.25
N ILE A 301 5.48 23.21 38.39
CA ILE A 301 4.16 22.70 38.75
C ILE A 301 3.87 22.93 40.23
N SER A 302 2.69 23.50 40.54
CA SER A 302 2.25 23.64 41.93
C SER A 302 1.52 22.37 42.38
N PRO A 303 1.99 21.67 43.44
CA PRO A 303 1.29 20.49 43.97
C PRO A 303 -0.15 20.77 44.40
N ASN A 304 -0.47 22.03 44.74
CA ASN A 304 -1.82 22.43 45.14
C ASN A 304 -2.87 22.21 44.04
N TYR A 305 -2.48 22.24 42.76
CA TYR A 305 -3.41 21.97 41.66
C TYR A 305 -3.91 20.51 41.64
N PHE A 306 -3.14 19.58 42.21
CA PHE A 306 -3.53 18.18 42.35
C PHE A 306 -4.26 17.94 43.66
N MET A 307 -3.70 18.42 44.77
CA MET A 307 -4.25 18.19 46.11
C MET A 307 -5.67 18.75 46.25
N LEU A 308 -5.91 19.99 45.83
CA LEU A 308 -7.21 20.66 46.03
C LEU A 308 -8.36 20.01 45.25
N ASN A 309 -8.06 19.27 44.18
CA ASN A 309 -9.06 18.65 43.30
C ASN A 309 -8.90 17.13 43.21
N GLU A 310 -8.06 16.52 44.06
CA GLU A 310 -7.72 15.09 44.04
C GLU A 310 -7.36 14.57 42.64
N ARG A 311 -6.69 15.39 41.82
CA ARG A 311 -6.30 15.00 40.44
C ARG A 311 -5.10 14.08 40.47
N THR A 312 -5.04 13.19 39.48
CA THR A 312 -3.90 12.29 39.29
C THR A 312 -3.06 12.73 38.10
N PHE A 313 -1.74 12.80 38.28
CA PHE A 313 -0.77 12.95 37.19
C PHE A 313 -0.03 11.63 37.00
N LYS A 314 -0.08 11.07 35.79
CA LYS A 314 0.59 9.81 35.43
C LYS A 314 1.51 10.03 34.24
N GLY A 315 2.64 9.33 34.22
CA GLY A 315 3.44 9.15 33.01
C GLY A 315 3.05 7.86 32.30
N SER A 316 3.13 7.84 30.97
CA SER A 316 3.02 6.64 30.16
C SER A 316 4.27 6.47 29.32
N ALA A 317 5.05 5.42 29.58
CA ALA A 317 6.25 5.09 28.81
C ALA A 317 5.97 3.88 27.92
N THR A 318 6.14 4.07 26.60
CA THR A 318 6.00 3.04 25.55
C THR A 318 4.85 2.07 25.82
N TYR A 319 5.08 0.75 25.92
CA TYR A 319 4.07 -0.29 26.08
C TYR A 319 4.70 -1.69 26.33
N THR A 320 3.90 -2.65 26.80
CA THR A 320 4.29 -4.06 26.94
C THR A 320 4.01 -4.86 25.66
N SER A 321 4.56 -6.07 25.54
CA SER A 321 4.25 -7.00 24.44
C SER A 321 2.77 -7.38 24.36
N SER A 322 2.07 -7.44 25.50
CA SER A 322 0.62 -7.69 25.51
C SER A 322 -0.16 -6.54 24.86
N VAL A 323 0.20 -5.29 25.17
CA VAL A 323 -0.43 -4.12 24.55
C VAL A 323 -0.17 -4.07 23.05
N PHE A 324 1.05 -4.44 22.62
CA PHE A 324 1.38 -4.49 21.19
C PHE A 324 0.51 -5.51 20.44
N GLN A 325 0.29 -6.70 21.02
CA GLN A 325 -0.63 -7.69 20.45
C GLN A 325 -2.09 -7.19 20.45
N GLU A 326 -2.55 -6.54 21.52
CA GLU A 326 -3.92 -5.99 21.59
C GLU A 326 -4.20 -4.98 20.46
N VAL A 327 -3.19 -4.18 20.07
CA VAL A 327 -3.30 -3.26 18.92
C VAL A 327 -3.43 -4.01 17.61
N ILE A 328 -2.62 -5.07 17.40
CA ILE A 328 -2.75 -5.92 16.20
C ILE A 328 -4.14 -6.52 16.13
N ASP A 329 -4.65 -7.03 17.25
CA ASP A 329 -5.99 -7.62 17.32
C ASP A 329 -7.09 -6.58 17.06
N ALA A 330 -6.92 -5.34 17.56
CA ALA A 330 -7.86 -4.24 17.32
C ALA A 330 -7.90 -3.82 15.84
N LEU A 331 -6.74 -3.75 15.18
CA LEU A 331 -6.65 -3.52 13.74
C LEU A 331 -7.31 -4.66 12.95
N ALA A 332 -7.07 -5.91 13.35
CA ALA A 332 -7.65 -7.08 12.70
C ALA A 332 -9.19 -7.09 12.78
N ARG A 333 -9.77 -6.61 13.89
CA ARG A 333 -11.22 -6.46 14.04
C ARG A 333 -11.80 -5.24 13.31
N GLY A 334 -10.96 -4.31 12.87
CA GLY A 334 -11.39 -3.05 12.26
C GLY A 334 -11.81 -1.98 13.28
N ASP A 335 -11.41 -2.12 14.54
CA ASP A 335 -11.72 -1.17 15.63
C ASP A 335 -10.95 0.16 15.46
N LEU A 336 -9.83 0.13 14.72
CA LEU A 336 -8.93 1.25 14.45
C LEU A 336 -8.82 1.49 12.95
N ASN A 337 -8.76 2.76 12.52
CA ASN A 337 -8.54 3.14 11.12
C ASN A 337 -7.39 4.16 10.98
N PRO A 338 -6.12 3.74 11.19
CA PRO A 338 -4.98 4.64 11.21
C PRO A 338 -4.40 4.95 9.82
N GLU A 339 -4.84 4.24 8.77
CA GLU A 339 -4.30 4.38 7.40
C GLU A 339 -4.23 5.84 6.91
N PRO A 340 -5.25 6.71 7.13
CA PRO A 340 -5.18 8.09 6.68
C PRO A 340 -4.11 8.93 7.40
N MET A 341 -3.46 8.42 8.45
CA MET A 341 -2.36 9.11 9.13
C MET A 341 -1.11 9.14 8.25
N ILE A 342 -0.99 8.20 7.32
CA ILE A 342 0.09 8.13 6.34
C ILE A 342 -0.14 9.22 5.31
N THR A 343 0.65 10.28 5.39
CA THR A 343 0.55 11.46 4.51
C THR A 343 1.49 11.40 3.32
N SER A 344 2.59 10.66 3.43
CA SER A 344 3.56 10.48 2.35
C SER A 344 4.22 9.11 2.41
N LEU A 345 4.48 8.55 1.22
CA LEU A 345 5.41 7.46 1.01
C LEU A 345 6.62 8.01 0.27
N ILE A 346 7.82 7.65 0.71
CA ILE A 346 9.09 8.11 0.13
C ILE A 346 10.05 6.94 -0.07
N ASP A 347 10.98 7.10 -1.00
CA ASP A 347 12.09 6.16 -1.18
C ASP A 347 13.25 6.50 -0.23
N MET A 348 14.15 5.54 0.04
CA MET A 348 15.29 5.71 0.94
C MET A 348 16.17 6.90 0.56
N GLU A 349 16.39 7.14 -0.75
CA GLU A 349 17.17 8.27 -1.26
C GLU A 349 16.58 9.63 -0.89
N GLU A 350 15.29 9.67 -0.58
CA GLU A 350 14.55 10.88 -0.23
C GLU A 350 14.40 11.05 1.29
N ILE A 351 14.97 10.14 2.10
CA ILE A 351 14.74 10.05 3.55
C ILE A 351 15.03 11.35 4.27
N GLU A 352 16.12 12.04 3.93
CA GLU A 352 16.50 13.27 4.62
C GLU A 352 15.61 14.45 4.20
N GLU A 353 15.48 14.71 2.89
CA GLU A 353 14.78 15.88 2.36
C GLU A 353 13.26 15.75 2.47
N LYS A 354 12.69 14.63 2.02
CA LYS A 354 11.23 14.41 2.01
C LYS A 354 10.71 13.66 3.22
N GLY A 355 11.58 13.08 4.03
CA GLY A 355 11.23 12.46 5.31
C GLY A 355 11.45 13.39 6.48
N PHE A 356 12.69 13.46 6.96
CA PHE A 356 13.07 14.20 8.18
C PHE A 356 12.80 15.70 8.05
N LYS A 357 13.38 16.37 7.05
CA LYS A 357 13.20 17.82 6.84
C LYS A 357 11.76 18.19 6.55
N ALA A 358 11.01 17.33 5.85
CA ALA A 358 9.60 17.57 5.60
C ALA A 358 8.74 17.53 6.88
N LEU A 359 8.98 16.56 7.76
CA LEU A 359 8.29 16.49 9.06
C LEU A 359 8.67 17.64 10.00
N ILE A 360 9.88 18.19 9.87
CA ILE A 360 10.36 19.33 10.64
C ILE A 360 9.73 20.65 10.12
N ASN A 361 9.76 20.87 8.81
CA ASN A 361 9.44 22.16 8.21
C ASN A 361 7.99 22.30 7.74
N TYR A 362 7.35 21.19 7.36
CA TYR A 362 5.99 21.17 6.81
C TYR A 362 5.02 20.46 7.76
N LYS A 363 5.09 20.83 9.04
CA LYS A 363 4.21 20.28 10.09
C LYS A 363 2.73 20.45 9.77
N ASP A 364 2.36 21.44 8.96
CA ASP A 364 1.00 21.64 8.49
C ASP A 364 0.56 20.55 7.50
N THR A 365 1.42 20.06 6.60
CA THR A 365 0.99 19.12 5.56
C THR A 365 1.28 17.66 5.87
N GLN A 366 2.11 17.38 6.87
CA GLN A 366 2.59 16.04 7.19
C GLN A 366 2.16 15.58 8.59
N VAL A 367 1.67 14.34 8.66
CA VAL A 367 1.38 13.62 9.91
C VAL A 367 2.38 12.48 10.06
N LYS A 368 2.26 11.44 9.23
CA LYS A 368 3.17 10.28 9.24
C LYS A 368 3.75 10.07 7.84
N ILE A 369 5.07 10.00 7.77
CA ILE A 369 5.78 9.64 6.54
C ILE A 369 6.36 8.25 6.73
N LEU A 370 6.13 7.37 5.75
CA LEU A 370 6.77 6.06 5.69
C LEU A 370 7.81 6.07 4.56
N GLU A 371 9.01 5.63 4.88
CA GLU A 371 9.94 5.13 3.89
C GLU A 371 9.48 3.73 3.47
N SER A 372 9.50 3.45 2.16
CA SER A 372 9.28 2.11 1.64
C SER A 372 10.46 1.82 0.73
N PRO A 373 11.35 0.88 1.09
CA PRO A 373 12.58 0.67 0.35
C PRO A 373 12.23 0.20 -1.05
N SER A 374 12.23 1.16 -1.98
CA SER A 374 11.86 1.03 -3.39
C SER A 374 10.59 0.19 -3.59
N ARG A 375 9.39 0.77 -3.39
CA ARG A 375 8.08 0.19 -3.78
C ARG A 375 8.12 -1.34 -3.90
N MET A 376 8.29 -2.09 -2.81
CA MET A 376 8.67 -3.53 -2.82
C MET A 376 8.53 -4.15 -4.21
N ALA A 377 9.59 -4.11 -5.03
CA ALA A 377 9.45 -4.26 -6.48
C ALA A 377 8.58 -5.49 -6.78
N PHE A 378 7.33 -5.26 -7.18
CA PHE A 378 6.36 -6.34 -7.28
C PHE A 378 6.96 -7.44 -8.15
N THR A 379 6.94 -8.66 -7.64
CA THR A 379 7.29 -9.86 -8.41
C THR A 379 6.07 -10.76 -8.50
N PRO A 380 5.94 -11.58 -9.56
CA PRO A 380 4.85 -12.55 -9.66
C PRO A 380 4.75 -13.45 -8.42
N GLN A 381 5.88 -13.80 -7.80
CA GLN A 381 5.92 -14.64 -6.59
C GLN A 381 5.26 -13.98 -5.38
N SER A 382 5.12 -12.65 -5.37
CA SER A 382 4.40 -11.91 -4.32
C SER A 382 2.88 -11.97 -4.43
N LEU A 383 2.35 -12.55 -5.51
CA LEU A 383 0.90 -12.76 -5.65
C LEU A 383 0.39 -13.67 -4.53
N PRO A 384 -0.83 -13.41 -4.01
CA PRO A 384 -1.43 -14.27 -3.00
C PRO A 384 -1.83 -15.63 -3.59
N ASP A 385 -2.32 -16.54 -2.75
CA ASP A 385 -3.03 -17.73 -3.23
C ASP A 385 -4.36 -17.29 -3.86
N LEU A 386 -4.55 -17.60 -5.15
CA LEU A 386 -5.73 -17.23 -5.94
C LEU A 386 -6.73 -18.38 -6.07
N SER A 387 -6.64 -19.41 -5.22
CA SER A 387 -7.56 -20.54 -5.21
C SER A 387 -9.03 -20.10 -5.14
N GLY A 388 -9.82 -20.53 -6.14
CA GLY A 388 -11.23 -20.17 -6.25
C GLY A 388 -11.50 -18.81 -6.91
N GLN A 389 -10.45 -18.11 -7.36
CA GLN A 389 -10.58 -16.92 -8.19
C GLN A 389 -10.51 -17.26 -9.67
N ILE A 390 -11.23 -16.48 -10.48
CA ILE A 390 -11.44 -16.73 -11.91
C ILE A 390 -11.04 -15.48 -12.69
N TYR A 391 -10.20 -15.67 -13.70
CA TYR A 391 -9.67 -14.58 -14.53
C TYR A 391 -9.88 -14.86 -16.01
N ILE A 392 -10.11 -13.81 -16.80
CA ILE A 392 -10.06 -13.85 -18.26
C ILE A 392 -8.87 -13.00 -18.74
N VAL A 393 -8.04 -13.54 -19.62
CA VAL A 393 -6.93 -12.82 -20.24
C VAL A 393 -7.06 -12.88 -21.76
N THR A 394 -7.34 -11.75 -22.41
CA THR A 394 -7.41 -11.69 -23.88
C THR A 394 -6.01 -11.73 -24.50
N GLY A 395 -5.87 -12.46 -25.62
CA GLY A 395 -4.55 -12.69 -26.22
C GLY A 395 -3.60 -13.48 -25.30
N GLY A 396 -4.16 -14.35 -24.44
CA GLY A 396 -3.44 -15.07 -23.40
C GLY A 396 -2.51 -16.17 -23.90
N ASN A 397 -2.43 -16.42 -25.20
CA ASN A 397 -1.63 -17.49 -25.79
C ASN A 397 -0.23 -17.03 -26.28
N ALA A 398 0.11 -15.74 -26.15
CA ALA A 398 1.41 -15.21 -26.56
C ALA A 398 1.82 -13.96 -25.77
N GLY A 399 3.12 -13.65 -25.76
CA GLY A 399 3.68 -12.40 -25.21
C GLY A 399 3.29 -12.15 -23.74
N ILE A 400 2.93 -10.90 -23.43
CA ILE A 400 2.52 -10.46 -22.08
C ILE A 400 1.32 -11.27 -21.58
N GLY A 401 0.36 -11.58 -22.46
CA GLY A 401 -0.83 -12.34 -22.11
C GLY A 401 -0.48 -13.75 -21.64
N LEU A 402 0.46 -14.41 -22.32
CA LEU A 402 0.93 -15.75 -21.92
C LEU A 402 1.56 -15.77 -20.54
N ASN A 403 2.47 -14.83 -20.27
CA ASN A 403 3.11 -14.71 -18.96
C ASN A 403 2.09 -14.37 -17.87
N THR A 404 1.09 -13.53 -18.18
CA THR A 404 0.00 -13.22 -17.23
C THR A 404 -0.82 -14.47 -16.90
N VAL A 405 -1.19 -15.29 -17.90
CA VAL A 405 -1.90 -16.56 -17.68
C VAL A 405 -1.07 -17.54 -16.86
N LEU A 406 0.21 -17.68 -17.19
CA LEU A 406 1.14 -18.58 -16.50
C LEU A 406 1.22 -18.27 -15.02
N GLU A 407 1.46 -17.02 -14.64
CA GLU A 407 1.64 -16.62 -13.24
C GLU A 407 0.31 -16.68 -12.45
N LEU A 408 -0.82 -16.29 -13.05
CA LEU A 408 -2.13 -16.48 -12.39
C LEU A 408 -2.43 -17.96 -12.13
N ALA A 409 -2.14 -18.83 -13.10
CA ALA A 409 -2.33 -20.28 -12.96
C ALA A 409 -1.34 -20.91 -11.96
N ALA A 410 -0.10 -20.44 -11.91
CA ALA A 410 0.90 -20.85 -10.91
C ALA A 410 0.43 -20.55 -9.48
N HIS A 411 -0.33 -19.47 -9.31
CA HIS A 411 -0.99 -19.09 -8.05
C HIS A 411 -2.39 -19.69 -7.87
N LYS A 412 -2.69 -20.80 -8.57
CA LYS A 412 -3.92 -21.62 -8.43
C LYS A 412 -5.22 -20.94 -8.87
N ALA A 413 -5.15 -19.85 -9.62
CA ALA A 413 -6.33 -19.27 -10.24
C ALA A 413 -6.86 -20.17 -11.37
N LYS A 414 -8.17 -20.15 -11.59
CA LYS A 414 -8.77 -20.63 -12.85
C LYS A 414 -8.67 -19.53 -13.89
N VAL A 415 -8.07 -19.83 -15.04
CA VAL A 415 -7.82 -18.82 -16.08
C VAL A 415 -8.50 -19.20 -17.40
N TYR A 416 -9.30 -18.29 -17.94
CA TYR A 416 -9.84 -18.36 -19.28
C TYR A 416 -8.91 -17.62 -20.25
N MET A 417 -8.18 -18.39 -21.05
CA MET A 417 -7.25 -17.90 -22.06
C MET A 417 -8.01 -17.50 -23.33
N GLY A 418 -8.14 -16.21 -23.57
CA GLY A 418 -8.71 -15.67 -24.80
C GLY A 418 -7.72 -15.77 -25.96
N ALA A 419 -8.11 -16.42 -27.06
CA ALA A 419 -7.26 -16.57 -28.24
C ALA A 419 -8.06 -16.70 -29.54
N ARG A 420 -7.44 -16.31 -30.67
CA ARG A 420 -8.05 -16.45 -32.01
C ARG A 420 -8.20 -17.89 -32.48
N SER A 421 -7.32 -18.78 -32.01
CA SER A 421 -7.23 -20.16 -32.48
C SER A 421 -7.10 -21.09 -31.28
N GLU A 422 -8.03 -22.03 -31.19
CA GLU A 422 -8.03 -23.06 -30.17
C GLU A 422 -6.74 -23.90 -30.19
N ALA A 423 -6.23 -24.24 -31.38
CA ALA A 423 -4.97 -24.96 -31.51
C ALA A 423 -3.78 -24.21 -30.89
N LYS A 424 -3.68 -22.89 -31.10
CA LYS A 424 -2.61 -22.07 -30.51
C LYS A 424 -2.77 -21.92 -28.99
N ALA A 425 -4.01 -21.80 -28.50
CA ALA A 425 -4.30 -21.75 -27.08
C ALA A 425 -3.93 -23.08 -26.41
N ASN A 426 -4.33 -24.21 -26.97
CA ASN A 426 -4.03 -25.54 -26.44
C ASN A 426 -2.52 -25.83 -26.42
N ALA A 427 -1.77 -25.37 -27.43
CA ALA A 427 -0.31 -25.46 -27.40
C ALA A 427 0.31 -24.65 -26.25
N ALA A 428 -0.17 -23.43 -26.00
CA ALA A 428 0.28 -22.62 -24.88
C ALA A 428 -0.09 -23.25 -23.51
N ILE A 429 -1.33 -23.76 -23.38
CA ILE A 429 -1.80 -24.46 -22.18
C ILE A 429 -0.95 -25.69 -21.89
N PHE A 430 -0.59 -26.45 -22.93
CA PHE A 430 0.27 -27.61 -22.79
C PHE A 430 1.63 -27.24 -22.18
N GLU A 431 2.28 -26.18 -22.66
CA GLU A 431 3.55 -25.72 -22.09
C GLU A 431 3.43 -25.20 -20.65
N ILE A 432 2.33 -24.51 -20.32
CA ILE A 432 2.09 -24.09 -18.93
C ILE A 432 1.90 -25.32 -18.02
N LYS A 433 1.11 -26.30 -18.45
CA LYS A 433 0.85 -27.53 -17.67
C LYS A 433 2.09 -28.40 -17.47
N ARG A 434 3.09 -28.30 -18.35
CA ARG A 434 4.40 -28.94 -18.12
C ARG A 434 5.14 -28.36 -16.93
N GLN A 435 4.99 -27.06 -16.68
CA GLN A 435 5.59 -26.38 -15.52
C GLN A 435 4.69 -26.48 -14.28
N TYR A 436 3.38 -26.40 -14.47
CA TYR A 436 2.36 -26.41 -13.43
C TYR A 436 1.28 -27.45 -13.75
N PRO A 437 1.48 -28.73 -13.38
CA PRO A 437 0.57 -29.83 -13.74
C PRO A 437 -0.88 -29.64 -13.28
N HIS A 438 -1.09 -28.85 -12.24
CA HIS A 438 -2.41 -28.55 -11.66
C HIS A 438 -3.06 -27.27 -12.21
N ALA A 439 -2.45 -26.60 -13.19
CA ALA A 439 -2.99 -25.37 -13.77
C ALA A 439 -4.39 -25.60 -14.37
N ASP A 440 -5.38 -24.85 -13.89
CA ASP A 440 -6.75 -24.86 -14.40
C ASP A 440 -6.94 -23.75 -15.43
N ILE A 441 -6.81 -24.13 -16.71
CA ILE A 441 -6.87 -23.19 -17.83
C ILE A 441 -7.86 -23.69 -18.87
N SER A 442 -8.81 -22.82 -19.23
CA SER A 442 -9.83 -23.05 -20.27
C SER A 442 -9.65 -22.09 -21.44
N VAL A 443 -10.06 -22.47 -22.64
CA VAL A 443 -9.94 -21.61 -23.84
C VAL A 443 -11.23 -20.83 -24.06
N LEU A 444 -11.12 -19.54 -24.37
CA LEU A 444 -12.19 -18.74 -24.98
C LEU A 444 -11.75 -18.32 -26.39
N VAL A 445 -12.40 -18.89 -27.39
CA VAL A 445 -12.11 -18.56 -28.79
C VAL A 445 -12.74 -17.22 -29.13
N MET A 446 -11.91 -16.21 -29.40
CA MET A 446 -12.34 -14.87 -29.77
C MET A 446 -11.37 -14.25 -30.76
N ASP A 447 -11.90 -13.68 -31.84
CA ASP A 447 -11.16 -12.84 -32.76
C ASP A 447 -11.46 -11.37 -32.50
N MET A 448 -10.45 -10.65 -32.05
CA MET A 448 -10.57 -9.24 -31.69
C MET A 448 -10.84 -8.34 -32.91
N MET A 449 -10.72 -8.87 -34.14
CA MET A 449 -11.16 -8.21 -35.37
C MET A 449 -12.59 -8.57 -35.79
N ASN A 450 -13.34 -9.29 -34.95
CA ASN A 450 -14.72 -9.71 -35.20
C ASN A 450 -15.58 -9.66 -33.92
N LEU A 451 -16.36 -8.59 -33.76
CA LEU A 451 -17.19 -8.33 -32.58
C LEU A 451 -18.19 -9.45 -32.28
N LYS A 452 -18.71 -10.14 -33.33
CA LYS A 452 -19.60 -11.29 -33.16
C LYS A 452 -18.92 -12.43 -32.40
N THR A 453 -17.64 -12.70 -32.67
CA THR A 453 -16.90 -13.75 -31.96
C THR A 453 -16.59 -13.36 -30.52
N VAL A 454 -16.33 -12.07 -30.27
CA VAL A 454 -16.09 -11.53 -28.92
C VAL A 454 -17.36 -11.63 -28.07
N LYS A 455 -18.52 -11.23 -28.63
CA LYS A 455 -19.81 -11.37 -27.96
C LYS A 455 -20.14 -12.83 -27.68
N ALA A 456 -19.93 -13.71 -28.66
CA ALA A 456 -20.14 -15.15 -28.49
C ALA A 456 -19.25 -15.75 -27.39
N ALA A 457 -17.99 -15.30 -27.27
CA ALA A 457 -17.11 -15.75 -26.19
C ALA A 457 -17.56 -15.26 -24.80
N ALA A 458 -18.06 -14.02 -24.70
CA ALA A 458 -18.64 -13.49 -23.47
C ALA A 458 -19.90 -14.27 -23.07
N ASP A 459 -20.77 -14.57 -24.04
CA ASP A 459 -21.99 -15.36 -23.83
C ASP A 459 -21.68 -16.81 -23.45
N GLU A 460 -20.65 -17.41 -24.06
CA GLU A 460 -20.19 -18.76 -23.70
C GLU A 460 -19.64 -18.79 -22.28
N PHE A 461 -18.82 -17.82 -21.88
CA PHE A 461 -18.37 -17.69 -20.50
C PHE A 461 -19.56 -17.52 -19.54
N ALA A 462 -20.48 -16.60 -19.84
CA ALA A 462 -21.67 -16.38 -19.03
C ALA A 462 -22.53 -17.65 -18.92
N ARG A 463 -22.69 -18.41 -20.01
CA ARG A 463 -23.41 -19.68 -20.05
C ARG A 463 -22.70 -20.73 -19.20
N GLN A 464 -21.38 -20.85 -19.26
CA GLN A 464 -20.63 -21.77 -18.40
C GLN A 464 -20.87 -21.43 -16.93
N VAL A 465 -20.68 -20.17 -16.56
CA VAL A 465 -20.90 -19.65 -15.19
C VAL A 465 -22.35 -19.89 -14.72
N GLN A 466 -23.35 -19.69 -15.58
CA GLN A 466 -24.77 -19.92 -15.27
C GLN A 466 -25.20 -21.40 -15.27
N GLN A 467 -24.60 -22.25 -16.12
CA GLN A 467 -24.93 -23.67 -16.21
C GLN A 467 -24.54 -24.43 -14.92
N TYR A 468 -23.58 -23.92 -14.16
CA TYR A 468 -23.26 -24.45 -12.83
C TYR A 468 -24.28 -24.06 -11.76
N ASN A 469 -25.05 -22.98 -11.93
CA ASN A 469 -26.08 -22.56 -10.97
C ASN A 469 -27.32 -23.47 -10.97
N TRP A 470 -27.78 -24.01 -12.10
CA TRP A 470 -29.05 -24.80 -12.15
C TRP A 470 -28.92 -26.26 -11.70
N ARG A 471 -27.69 -26.82 -11.64
CA ARG A 471 -27.43 -28.17 -11.13
C ARG A 471 -27.20 -28.23 -9.61
N SER A 472 -27.19 -27.08 -8.93
CA SER A 472 -26.87 -26.96 -7.51
C SER A 472 -28.13 -27.08 -6.63
N TRP A 473 -28.59 -28.31 -6.44
CA TRP A 473 -29.49 -28.68 -5.32
C TRP A 473 -28.67 -29.17 -4.10
N ILE A 474 -27.34 -29.20 -4.24
CA ILE A 474 -26.39 -29.69 -3.24
C ILE A 474 -25.60 -28.48 -2.73
N ASN A 475 -25.73 -28.24 -1.43
CA ASN A 475 -25.30 -27.05 -0.72
C ASN A 475 -23.78 -27.03 -0.43
N ASP A 476 -22.94 -27.35 -1.42
CA ASP A 476 -21.50 -27.54 -1.21
C ASP A 476 -20.67 -26.33 -1.66
N GLU A 477 -19.70 -25.94 -0.83
CA GLU A 477 -18.93 -24.69 -0.88
C GLU A 477 -18.08 -24.55 -2.17
N VAL A 478 -17.78 -25.68 -2.81
CA VAL A 478 -17.06 -25.78 -4.08
C VAL A 478 -17.89 -25.26 -5.26
N HIS A 479 -19.21 -25.45 -5.25
CA HIS A 479 -20.09 -25.10 -6.38
C HIS A 479 -20.38 -23.60 -6.48
N ARG A 480 -20.25 -22.84 -5.38
CA ARG A 480 -20.37 -21.36 -5.37
C ARG A 480 -19.16 -20.63 -5.98
N LYS A 481 -18.03 -21.32 -6.17
CA LYS A 481 -16.77 -20.70 -6.64
C LYS A 481 -16.70 -20.54 -8.16
N GLU A 482 -17.45 -21.31 -8.94
CA GLU A 482 -17.43 -21.24 -10.42
C GLU A 482 -18.42 -20.25 -11.05
N SER A 483 -19.18 -19.51 -10.23
CA SER A 483 -20.20 -18.56 -10.69
C SER A 483 -19.70 -17.09 -10.71
N ARG A 484 -18.38 -16.85 -10.73
CA ARG A 484 -17.78 -15.53 -10.49
C ARG A 484 -16.72 -15.17 -11.54
N LEU A 485 -16.48 -13.88 -11.71
CA LEU A 485 -15.33 -13.34 -12.46
C LEU A 485 -14.62 -12.32 -11.56
N HIS A 486 -13.39 -12.65 -11.17
CA HIS A 486 -12.59 -11.83 -10.26
C HIS A 486 -11.63 -10.91 -11.01
N GLY A 487 -11.20 -11.27 -12.22
CA GLY A 487 -10.38 -10.36 -13.01
C GLY A 487 -10.57 -10.47 -14.52
N LEU A 488 -10.56 -9.33 -15.20
CA LEU A 488 -10.51 -9.24 -16.65
C LEU A 488 -9.28 -8.44 -17.09
N VAL A 489 -8.36 -9.09 -17.82
CA VAL A 489 -7.19 -8.44 -18.42
C VAL A 489 -7.42 -8.28 -19.93
N ASN A 490 -7.74 -7.05 -20.32
CA ASN A 490 -7.89 -6.61 -21.71
C ASN A 490 -6.49 -6.36 -22.31
N ASN A 491 -5.82 -7.44 -22.72
CA ASN A 491 -4.41 -7.46 -23.14
C ASN A 491 -4.20 -7.59 -24.65
N ALA A 492 -5.09 -8.25 -25.39
CA ALA A 492 -4.92 -8.48 -26.82
C ALA A 492 -4.67 -7.17 -27.58
N GLY A 493 -3.72 -7.17 -28.51
CA GLY A 493 -3.44 -5.95 -29.25
C GLY A 493 -2.59 -6.12 -30.49
N ILE A 494 -2.62 -5.09 -31.34
CA ILE A 494 -1.74 -4.91 -32.49
C ILE A 494 -1.16 -3.49 -32.48
N MET A 495 -0.01 -3.30 -33.11
CA MET A 495 0.74 -2.04 -33.05
C MET A 495 1.28 -1.62 -34.41
N ALA A 496 0.98 -0.37 -34.77
CA ALA A 496 1.48 0.34 -35.93
C ALA A 496 1.43 -0.48 -37.23
N THR A 497 0.35 -1.24 -37.41
CA THR A 497 0.12 -2.05 -38.61
C THR A 497 -0.29 -1.16 -39.79
N PRO A 498 -0.11 -1.62 -41.04
CA PRO A 498 -0.72 -0.99 -42.21
C PRO A 498 -2.22 -0.77 -42.00
N TYR A 499 -2.80 0.19 -42.72
CA TYR A 499 -4.25 0.41 -42.63
C TYR A 499 -4.99 -0.84 -43.10
N GLU A 500 -5.86 -1.35 -42.24
CA GLU A 500 -6.73 -2.49 -42.48
C GLU A 500 -8.07 -2.20 -41.80
N GLU A 501 -9.14 -2.55 -42.50
CA GLU A 501 -10.50 -2.46 -41.96
C GLU A 501 -10.92 -3.86 -41.49
N SER A 502 -11.48 -3.93 -40.29
CA SER A 502 -12.01 -5.17 -39.70
C SER A 502 -13.27 -5.65 -40.42
N VAL A 503 -13.74 -6.85 -40.08
CA VAL A 503 -15.04 -7.34 -40.61
C VAL A 503 -16.24 -6.54 -40.11
N ASP A 504 -16.07 -5.76 -39.04
CA ASP A 504 -17.11 -4.90 -38.47
C ASP A 504 -17.05 -3.45 -38.98
N HIS A 505 -16.19 -3.19 -39.96
CA HIS A 505 -16.01 -1.89 -40.62
C HIS A 505 -15.35 -0.80 -39.77
N TYR A 506 -14.45 -1.17 -38.84
CA TYR A 506 -13.61 -0.24 -38.08
C TYR A 506 -12.14 -0.41 -38.41
N GLU A 507 -11.30 0.58 -38.10
CA GLU A 507 -9.86 0.41 -38.24
C GLU A 507 -9.32 -0.66 -37.28
N ALA A 508 -8.44 -1.52 -37.79
CA ALA A 508 -8.02 -2.75 -37.12
C ALA A 508 -7.41 -2.54 -35.72
N GLN A 509 -6.61 -1.49 -35.52
CA GLN A 509 -5.97 -1.21 -34.23
C GLN A 509 -6.97 -0.66 -33.23
N PHE A 510 -7.84 0.26 -33.65
CA PHE A 510 -8.91 0.78 -32.81
C PHE A 510 -9.89 -0.32 -32.39
N GLN A 511 -10.27 -1.19 -33.32
CA GLN A 511 -11.12 -2.32 -32.99
C GLN A 511 -10.46 -3.33 -32.06
N THR A 512 -9.27 -3.81 -32.42
CA THR A 512 -8.57 -4.86 -31.68
C THR A 512 -8.19 -4.41 -30.28
N ASN A 513 -7.64 -3.19 -30.16
CA ASN A 513 -7.09 -2.71 -28.90
C ASN A 513 -8.18 -2.15 -27.97
N TYR A 514 -9.28 -1.61 -28.51
CA TYR A 514 -10.32 -0.91 -27.75
C TYR A 514 -11.74 -1.48 -27.92
N LEU A 515 -12.37 -1.39 -29.11
CA LEU A 515 -13.81 -1.70 -29.26
C LEU A 515 -14.17 -3.11 -28.81
N SER A 516 -13.37 -4.11 -29.21
CA SER A 516 -13.58 -5.51 -28.83
C SER A 516 -13.42 -5.71 -27.32
N HIS A 517 -12.47 -5.03 -26.68
CA HIS A 517 -12.33 -5.06 -25.22
C HIS A 517 -13.48 -4.36 -24.51
N TRP A 518 -13.96 -3.24 -25.05
CA TRP A 518 -15.12 -2.54 -24.53
C TRP A 518 -16.36 -3.44 -24.56
N LEU A 519 -16.64 -4.08 -25.70
CA LEU A 519 -17.79 -4.98 -25.84
C LEU A 519 -17.68 -6.20 -24.92
N LEU A 520 -16.48 -6.80 -24.80
CA LEU A 520 -16.23 -7.91 -23.88
C LEU A 520 -16.49 -7.48 -22.42
N THR A 521 -15.91 -6.35 -22.01
CA THR A 521 -16.05 -5.82 -20.65
C THR A 521 -17.52 -5.50 -20.36
N TYR A 522 -18.19 -4.78 -21.26
CA TYR A 522 -19.59 -4.40 -21.12
C TYR A 522 -20.51 -5.63 -21.00
N SER A 523 -20.29 -6.66 -21.82
CA SER A 523 -21.06 -7.90 -21.78
C SER A 523 -20.86 -8.68 -20.47
N LEU A 524 -19.72 -8.50 -19.81
CA LEU A 524 -19.37 -9.17 -18.55
C LEU A 524 -19.64 -8.32 -17.30
N LEU A 525 -20.00 -7.04 -17.45
CA LEU A 525 -20.30 -6.14 -16.32
C LEU A 525 -21.32 -6.71 -15.33
N PRO A 526 -22.42 -7.37 -15.74
CA PRO A 526 -23.35 -7.97 -14.79
C PRO A 526 -22.69 -9.03 -13.89
N ILE A 527 -21.81 -9.87 -14.44
CA ILE A 527 -21.09 -10.91 -13.70
C ILE A 527 -20.01 -10.30 -12.80
N LEU A 528 -19.27 -9.30 -13.30
CA LEU A 528 -18.26 -8.57 -12.53
C LEU A 528 -18.89 -7.85 -11.33
N THR A 529 -20.03 -7.18 -11.54
CA THR A 529 -20.76 -6.45 -10.50
C THR A 529 -21.28 -7.42 -9.44
N GLU A 530 -21.90 -8.52 -9.85
CA GLU A 530 -22.35 -9.56 -8.90
C GLU A 530 -21.17 -10.19 -8.15
N SER A 531 -20.03 -10.41 -8.82
CA SER A 531 -18.82 -10.90 -8.16
C SER A 531 -18.29 -9.89 -7.14
N ALA A 532 -18.31 -8.59 -7.45
CA ALA A 532 -17.88 -7.52 -6.56
C ALA A 532 -18.80 -7.38 -5.35
N ARG A 533 -20.11 -7.62 -5.53
CA ARG A 533 -21.09 -7.70 -4.45
C ARG A 533 -20.79 -8.82 -3.45
N LEU A 534 -20.36 -9.97 -3.98
CA LEU A 534 -20.17 -11.21 -3.21
C LEU A 534 -18.75 -11.41 -2.66
N THR A 535 -17.85 -10.45 -2.89
CA THR A 535 -16.44 -10.51 -2.48
C THR A 535 -16.05 -9.25 -1.72
N ARG A 536 -14.84 -9.25 -1.14
CA ARG A 536 -14.31 -8.08 -0.44
C ARG A 536 -13.99 -6.97 -1.46
N PRO A 537 -14.19 -5.68 -1.11
CA PRO A 537 -13.73 -4.57 -1.95
C PRO A 537 -12.28 -4.76 -2.40
N GLY A 538 -12.02 -4.48 -3.68
CA GLY A 538 -10.71 -4.66 -4.30
C GLY A 538 -10.34 -6.07 -4.75
N THR A 539 -11.23 -7.05 -4.57
CA THR A 539 -11.04 -8.40 -5.15
C THR A 539 -11.31 -8.40 -6.66
N VAL A 540 -12.39 -7.73 -7.10
CA VAL A 540 -12.78 -7.73 -8.52
C VAL A 540 -12.10 -6.60 -9.27
N ARG A 541 -11.36 -6.93 -10.34
CA ARG A 541 -10.53 -5.96 -11.07
C ARG A 541 -10.65 -6.04 -12.59
N VAL A 542 -10.56 -4.89 -13.27
CA VAL A 542 -10.50 -4.81 -14.74
C VAL A 542 -9.26 -4.02 -15.16
N VAL A 543 -8.40 -4.63 -15.97
CA VAL A 543 -7.13 -4.05 -16.40
C VAL A 543 -7.09 -3.88 -17.91
N ASN A 544 -6.88 -2.65 -18.38
CA ASN A 544 -6.76 -2.32 -19.79
C ASN A 544 -5.30 -2.05 -20.19
N VAL A 545 -4.72 -2.91 -21.02
CA VAL A 545 -3.34 -2.74 -21.47
C VAL A 545 -3.24 -1.61 -22.50
N SER A 546 -2.66 -0.50 -22.07
CA SER A 546 -2.37 0.69 -22.86
C SER A 546 -0.86 0.78 -23.21
N SER A 547 -0.35 1.97 -23.54
CA SER A 547 1.04 2.22 -23.88
C SER A 547 1.36 3.72 -23.82
N ASP A 548 2.64 4.06 -23.58
CA ASP A 548 3.16 5.43 -23.75
C ASP A 548 3.03 5.94 -25.20
N GLY A 549 2.65 5.09 -26.17
CA GLY A 549 2.20 5.51 -27.49
C GLY A 549 1.05 6.53 -27.46
N HIS A 550 0.21 6.54 -26.41
CA HIS A 550 -0.82 7.58 -26.25
C HIS A 550 -0.21 8.98 -26.03
N LEU A 551 0.97 9.09 -25.41
CA LEU A 551 1.68 10.37 -25.23
C LEU A 551 2.37 10.82 -26.52
N LEU A 552 2.95 9.86 -27.23
CA LEU A 552 3.85 10.14 -28.35
C LEU A 552 3.12 10.32 -29.67
N PHE A 553 2.00 9.61 -29.86
CA PHE A 553 1.40 9.47 -31.18
C PHE A 553 -0.10 9.77 -31.22
N SER A 554 -0.77 9.95 -30.08
CA SER A 554 -2.20 10.32 -30.10
C SER A 554 -2.40 11.69 -30.76
N PRO A 555 -3.49 11.89 -31.53
CA PRO A 555 -3.87 13.22 -31.99
C PRO A 555 -4.02 14.22 -30.85
N SER A 556 -3.70 15.48 -31.11
CA SER A 556 -3.82 16.57 -30.12
C SER A 556 -5.26 16.79 -29.63
N ALA A 557 -6.25 16.53 -30.50
CA ALA A 557 -7.67 16.58 -30.16
C ALA A 557 -8.17 15.36 -29.35
N GLY A 558 -7.35 14.31 -29.19
CA GLY A 558 -7.73 13.08 -28.48
C GLY A 558 -8.38 12.05 -29.41
N ILE A 559 -9.65 11.75 -29.17
CA ILE A 559 -10.46 10.86 -30.04
C ILE A 559 -11.15 11.70 -31.11
N ASP A 560 -10.97 11.33 -32.36
CA ASP A 560 -11.67 11.95 -33.49
C ASP A 560 -12.92 11.13 -33.82
N PHE A 561 -14.09 11.58 -33.37
CA PHE A 561 -15.36 10.89 -33.60
C PHE A 561 -15.87 11.05 -35.04
N ASP A 562 -15.43 12.09 -35.75
CA ASP A 562 -15.80 12.34 -37.15
C ASP A 562 -14.96 11.49 -38.12
N ASP A 563 -13.71 11.18 -37.76
CA ASP A 563 -12.83 10.24 -38.49
C ASP A 563 -12.21 9.19 -37.56
N ILE A 564 -13.06 8.32 -36.98
CA ILE A 564 -12.59 7.24 -36.09
C ILE A 564 -11.66 6.24 -36.78
N LYS A 565 -11.72 6.17 -38.12
CA LYS A 565 -10.87 5.29 -38.92
C LYS A 565 -9.47 5.88 -39.12
N GLN A 566 -9.32 7.20 -39.00
CA GLN A 566 -8.10 7.94 -39.31
C GLN A 566 -7.46 7.47 -40.61
N THR A 567 -8.25 7.44 -41.69
CA THR A 567 -7.81 6.89 -42.99
C THR A 567 -6.58 7.60 -43.55
N LYS A 568 -6.43 8.89 -43.23
CA LYS A 568 -5.28 9.74 -43.58
C LYS A 568 -4.21 9.81 -42.49
N GLY A 569 -4.47 9.21 -41.32
CA GLY A 569 -3.54 9.16 -40.19
C GLY A 569 -2.40 8.16 -40.41
N SER A 570 -1.29 8.37 -39.71
CA SER A 570 -0.18 7.40 -39.71
C SER A 570 -0.53 6.14 -38.91
N ALA A 571 0.16 5.02 -39.17
CA ALA A 571 -0.03 3.78 -38.41
C ALA A 571 0.17 3.98 -36.90
N PHE A 572 1.15 4.81 -36.52
CA PHE A 572 1.41 5.19 -35.13
C PHE A 572 0.33 6.12 -34.56
N SER A 573 -0.25 7.02 -35.35
CA SER A 573 -1.36 7.87 -34.91
C SER A 573 -2.57 7.04 -34.49
N ARG A 574 -2.93 6.06 -35.32
CA ARG A 574 -4.02 5.12 -35.05
C ARG A 574 -3.74 4.26 -33.81
N TYR A 575 -2.50 3.79 -33.67
CA TYR A 575 -2.06 3.10 -32.46
C TYR A 575 -2.22 3.98 -31.22
N GLY A 576 -1.71 5.22 -31.26
CA GLY A 576 -1.78 6.19 -30.16
C GLY A 576 -3.22 6.47 -29.74
N MET A 577 -4.11 6.72 -30.70
CA MET A 577 -5.55 6.91 -30.43
C MET A 577 -6.18 5.67 -29.77
N SER A 578 -5.87 4.45 -30.26
CA SER A 578 -6.40 3.22 -29.67
C SER A 578 -5.93 3.00 -28.22
N LYS A 579 -4.71 3.45 -27.89
CA LYS A 579 -4.15 3.34 -26.54
C LYS A 579 -4.65 4.45 -25.61
N LEU A 580 -4.91 5.64 -26.14
CA LEU A 580 -5.66 6.68 -25.43
C LEU A 580 -7.06 6.17 -25.03
N ALA A 581 -7.78 5.53 -25.96
CA ALA A 581 -9.10 4.96 -25.70
C ALA A 581 -9.11 3.95 -24.55
N ASN A 582 -8.05 3.14 -24.41
CA ASN A 582 -7.91 2.20 -23.28
C ASN A 582 -7.81 2.90 -21.91
N ILE A 583 -7.14 4.06 -21.84
CA ILE A 583 -7.00 4.85 -20.61
C ILE A 583 -8.33 5.50 -20.26
N LEU A 584 -8.97 6.14 -21.24
CA LEU A 584 -10.29 6.76 -21.08
C LEU A 584 -11.34 5.73 -20.64
N HIS A 585 -11.31 4.53 -21.20
CA HIS A 585 -12.19 3.43 -20.79
C HIS A 585 -11.97 3.00 -19.33
N ALA A 586 -10.72 2.84 -18.88
CA ALA A 586 -10.44 2.47 -17.50
C ALA A 586 -10.90 3.55 -16.50
N LYS A 587 -10.72 4.83 -16.85
CA LYS A 587 -11.20 5.98 -16.07
C LYS A 587 -12.72 6.03 -16.00
N GLU A 588 -13.41 5.81 -17.11
CA GLU A 588 -14.86 5.82 -17.12
C GLU A 588 -15.46 4.61 -16.38
N LEU A 589 -14.83 3.44 -16.48
CA LEU A 589 -15.20 2.29 -15.64
C LEU A 589 -15.02 2.59 -14.15
N HIS A 590 -13.91 3.23 -13.76
CA HIS A 590 -13.69 3.65 -12.37
C HIS A 590 -14.77 4.63 -11.92
N ARG A 591 -15.10 5.62 -12.74
CA ARG A 591 -16.14 6.60 -12.41
C ARG A 591 -17.52 5.96 -12.18
N ARG A 592 -17.84 4.90 -12.94
CA ARG A 592 -19.16 4.23 -12.91
C ARG A 592 -19.26 3.14 -11.86
N TYR A 593 -18.20 2.35 -11.70
CA TYR A 593 -18.22 1.10 -10.91
C TYR A 593 -17.09 1.01 -9.89
N GLY A 594 -16.14 1.94 -9.93
CA GLY A 594 -15.00 1.95 -9.03
C GLY A 594 -15.31 2.53 -7.65
N PRO A 595 -14.28 2.63 -6.82
CA PRO A 595 -14.43 3.14 -5.46
C PRO A 595 -14.86 4.61 -5.42
N SER A 596 -15.91 4.92 -4.65
CA SER A 596 -16.44 6.28 -4.47
C SER A 596 -16.66 6.59 -2.98
N PRO A 597 -16.52 7.86 -2.53
CA PRO A 597 -16.92 8.26 -1.18
C PRO A 597 -18.40 8.04 -0.87
N GLU A 598 -19.26 8.03 -1.91
CA GLU A 598 -20.71 7.82 -1.78
C GLU A 598 -21.08 6.33 -1.73
N ASN A 599 -20.16 5.44 -2.09
CA ASN A 599 -20.36 4.01 -2.15
C ASN A 599 -19.51 3.31 -1.07
N ASP A 600 -19.88 3.51 0.20
CA ASP A 600 -19.11 3.05 1.37
C ASP A 600 -19.36 1.57 1.71
N ARG A 601 -19.01 0.69 0.74
CA ARG A 601 -18.84 -0.79 0.85
C ARG A 601 -20.04 -1.65 0.44
N GLN A 602 -20.11 -1.96 -0.86
CA GLN A 602 -20.16 -3.28 -1.51
C GLN A 602 -20.39 -3.02 -3.02
N GLU A 603 -19.90 -3.87 -3.93
CA GLU A 603 -20.00 -3.73 -5.40
C GLU A 603 -18.93 -2.87 -6.12
N GLU A 604 -17.77 -2.59 -5.50
CA GLU A 604 -16.67 -1.87 -6.17
C GLU A 604 -15.89 -2.77 -7.16
N ILE A 605 -15.84 -2.39 -8.44
CA ILE A 605 -14.93 -2.96 -9.45
C ILE A 605 -13.73 -2.03 -9.61
N TRP A 606 -12.55 -2.47 -9.15
CA TRP A 606 -11.36 -1.65 -9.27
C TRP A 606 -10.79 -1.75 -10.68
N THR A 607 -10.37 -0.63 -11.26
CA THR A 607 -9.93 -0.59 -12.65
C THR A 607 -8.55 0.02 -12.78
N ALA A 608 -7.80 -0.35 -13.81
CA ALA A 608 -6.57 0.35 -14.15
C ALA A 608 -6.32 0.29 -15.65
N SER A 609 -5.59 1.28 -16.15
CA SER A 609 -4.89 1.15 -17.43
C SER A 609 -3.39 1.09 -17.17
N LEU A 610 -2.62 0.50 -18.08
CA LEU A 610 -1.18 0.39 -17.84
C LEU A 610 -0.33 0.38 -19.10
N HIS A 611 0.92 0.81 -18.97
CA HIS A 611 1.99 0.47 -19.90
C HIS A 611 2.66 -0.82 -19.43
N PRO A 612 2.76 -1.86 -20.28
CA PRO A 612 3.40 -3.10 -19.88
C PRO A 612 4.94 -3.00 -19.83
N GLY A 613 5.53 -1.92 -20.38
CA GLY A 613 6.97 -1.76 -20.60
C GLY A 613 7.35 -1.88 -22.07
N THR A 614 8.58 -1.53 -22.42
CA THR A 614 9.14 -1.70 -23.76
C THR A 614 9.71 -3.12 -23.89
N ILE A 615 8.91 -4.07 -24.38
CA ILE A 615 9.26 -5.51 -24.45
C ILE A 615 9.17 -6.06 -25.88
N ASP A 616 10.02 -7.02 -26.23
CA ASP A 616 10.00 -7.76 -27.50
C ASP A 616 8.95 -8.88 -27.44
N THR A 617 7.68 -8.52 -27.56
CA THR A 617 6.53 -9.44 -27.48
C THR A 617 6.15 -10.06 -28.82
N GLY A 618 6.94 -9.84 -29.88
CA GLY A 618 6.57 -10.17 -31.26
C GLY A 618 5.50 -9.25 -31.89
N LEU A 619 4.90 -8.34 -31.11
CA LEU A 619 3.86 -7.38 -31.53
C LEU A 619 4.34 -6.45 -32.66
N GLY A 620 5.64 -6.13 -32.70
CA GLY A 620 6.25 -5.27 -33.73
C GLY A 620 6.61 -5.95 -35.05
N ARG A 621 6.42 -7.28 -35.18
CA ARG A 621 6.81 -8.02 -36.41
C ARG A 621 6.09 -7.53 -37.66
N ASN A 622 4.84 -7.07 -37.50
CA ASN A 622 3.99 -6.61 -38.60
C ASN A 622 3.85 -5.08 -38.66
N ALA A 623 4.66 -4.33 -37.89
CA ALA A 623 4.60 -2.87 -37.89
C ALA A 623 5.15 -2.28 -39.21
N THR A 624 4.52 -1.22 -39.73
CA THR A 624 5.06 -0.48 -40.88
C THR A 624 6.42 0.11 -40.55
N GLY A 625 7.42 -0.13 -41.41
CA GLY A 625 8.80 0.27 -41.15
C GLY A 625 9.53 -0.63 -40.15
N SER A 626 9.10 -1.89 -40.01
CA SER A 626 9.66 -2.87 -39.06
C SER A 626 11.19 -3.02 -39.13
N TRP A 627 11.82 -2.79 -40.28
CA TRP A 627 13.29 -2.80 -40.40
C TRP A 627 13.96 -1.67 -39.59
N ALA A 628 13.40 -0.46 -39.60
CA ALA A 628 13.94 0.69 -38.87
C ALA A 628 13.72 0.51 -37.36
N TRP A 629 12.57 -0.04 -36.98
CA TRP A 629 12.28 -0.42 -35.60
C TRP A 629 13.22 -1.53 -35.11
N GLN A 630 13.41 -2.60 -35.90
CA GLN A 630 14.34 -3.70 -35.59
C GLN A 630 15.80 -3.22 -35.52
N ALA A 631 16.19 -2.21 -36.30
CA ALA A 631 17.51 -1.57 -36.22
C ALA A 631 17.70 -0.73 -34.94
N LEU A 632 16.61 -0.20 -34.35
CA LEU A 632 16.64 0.60 -33.12
C LEU A 632 16.66 -0.27 -31.84
N VAL A 633 16.12 -1.49 -31.90
CA VAL A 633 16.01 -2.42 -30.74
C VAL A 633 17.37 -2.70 -30.08
N PRO A 634 18.47 -3.00 -30.80
CA PRO A 634 19.79 -3.19 -30.17
C PRO A 634 20.29 -1.96 -29.41
N VAL A 635 20.00 -0.75 -29.94
CA VAL A 635 20.37 0.52 -29.31
C VAL A 635 19.54 0.74 -28.03
N MET A 636 18.23 0.53 -28.09
CA MET A 636 17.37 0.65 -26.91
C MET A 636 17.71 -0.38 -25.81
N ARG A 637 18.11 -1.60 -26.20
CA ARG A 637 18.62 -2.63 -25.27
C ARG A 637 19.93 -2.18 -24.61
N LEU A 638 20.86 -1.60 -25.37
CA LEU A 638 22.13 -1.10 -24.86
C LEU A 638 21.94 0.03 -23.82
N PHE A 639 20.94 0.88 -24.01
CA PHE A 639 20.59 1.97 -23.09
C PHE A 639 19.56 1.60 -22.00
N ARG A 640 19.26 0.30 -21.80
CA ARG A 640 18.26 -0.18 -20.81
C ARG A 640 16.85 0.43 -20.93
N LEU A 641 16.49 0.92 -22.11
CA LEU A 641 15.13 1.39 -22.44
C LEU A 641 14.20 0.23 -22.83
N TYR A 642 14.63 -1.00 -22.57
CA TYR A 642 14.01 -2.25 -22.98
C TYR A 642 13.98 -3.20 -21.78
N SER A 643 12.79 -3.65 -21.39
CA SER A 643 12.61 -4.56 -20.25
C SER A 643 12.71 -6.03 -20.70
N PRO A 644 13.28 -6.94 -19.89
CA PRO A 644 13.26 -8.37 -20.17
C PRO A 644 11.84 -8.90 -20.40
N LEU A 645 11.69 -9.94 -21.23
CA LEU A 645 10.41 -10.65 -21.40
C LEU A 645 9.87 -11.19 -20.07
N GLU A 646 10.75 -11.53 -19.15
CA GLU A 646 10.43 -12.04 -17.81
C GLU A 646 9.65 -11.01 -16.98
N THR A 647 9.91 -9.70 -17.14
CA THR A 647 9.21 -8.65 -16.38
C THR A 647 7.97 -8.12 -17.09
N SER A 648 7.64 -8.67 -18.26
CA SER A 648 6.63 -8.11 -19.18
C SER A 648 5.19 -8.13 -18.67
N ALA A 649 4.88 -9.06 -17.77
CA ALA A 649 3.56 -9.18 -17.16
C ALA A 649 3.45 -8.51 -15.79
N TYR A 650 4.54 -7.97 -15.24
CA TYR A 650 4.58 -7.57 -13.82
C TYR A 650 3.55 -6.49 -13.52
N THR A 651 3.44 -5.45 -14.35
CA THR A 651 2.43 -4.40 -14.16
C THR A 651 1.01 -4.94 -14.27
N SER A 652 0.76 -5.88 -15.20
CA SER A 652 -0.55 -6.51 -15.38
C SER A 652 -0.92 -7.38 -14.18
N LEU A 653 0.02 -8.17 -13.67
CA LEU A 653 -0.15 -9.03 -12.50
C LEU A 653 -0.34 -8.20 -11.22
N PHE A 654 0.47 -7.16 -11.04
CA PHE A 654 0.30 -6.17 -9.97
C PHE A 654 -1.11 -5.59 -9.99
N ALA A 655 -1.55 -5.08 -11.13
CA ALA A 655 -2.85 -4.44 -11.25
C ALA A 655 -4.00 -5.43 -11.03
N ILE A 656 -3.94 -6.62 -11.62
CA ILE A 656 -5.07 -7.56 -11.61
C ILE A 656 -5.19 -8.36 -10.30
N ALA A 657 -4.09 -8.63 -9.60
CA ALA A 657 -4.09 -9.54 -8.45
C ALA A 657 -3.08 -9.19 -7.34
N GLY A 658 -2.29 -8.11 -7.47
CA GLY A 658 -1.33 -7.68 -6.45
C GLY A 658 -2.01 -7.21 -5.15
N LEU A 659 -1.41 -7.54 -4.01
CA LEU A 659 -1.85 -7.12 -2.69
C LEU A 659 -1.63 -5.61 -2.45
N ASP A 660 -0.61 -5.03 -3.11
CA ASP A 660 -0.24 -3.63 -2.99
C ASP A 660 -0.89 -2.73 -4.08
N PHE A 661 -1.87 -3.25 -4.81
CA PHE A 661 -2.75 -2.40 -5.62
C PHE A 661 -3.83 -1.86 -4.70
N HIS A 662 -3.83 -0.54 -4.47
CA HIS A 662 -4.67 0.11 -3.47
C HIS A 662 -5.91 0.80 -4.09
N ARG A 663 -6.86 1.17 -3.24
CA ARG A 663 -8.14 1.79 -3.62
C ARG A 663 -7.96 3.08 -4.44
N ASP A 664 -6.98 3.90 -4.06
CA ASP A 664 -6.59 5.16 -4.71
C ASP A 664 -5.88 4.96 -6.06
N MET A 665 -5.44 3.74 -6.36
CA MET A 665 -4.87 3.38 -7.67
C MET A 665 -5.95 3.02 -8.69
N SER A 666 -7.21 2.85 -8.27
CA SER A 666 -8.30 2.57 -9.21
C SER A 666 -8.53 3.77 -10.15
N GLY A 667 -8.65 3.50 -11.44
CA GLY A 667 -8.81 4.52 -12.49
C GLY A 667 -7.49 5.12 -12.97
N GLU A 668 -6.36 4.77 -12.35
CA GLU A 668 -5.05 5.32 -12.72
C GLU A 668 -4.43 4.64 -13.95
N TYR A 669 -3.43 5.33 -14.52
CA TYR A 669 -2.55 4.78 -15.55
C TYR A 669 -1.24 4.35 -14.90
N LEU A 670 -0.92 3.07 -14.93
CA LEU A 670 0.27 2.52 -14.29
C LEU A 670 1.44 2.35 -15.27
N LYS A 671 2.65 2.56 -14.77
CA LYS A 671 3.91 2.21 -15.43
C LYS A 671 4.61 1.08 -14.66
N PRO A 672 5.49 0.33 -15.34
CA PRO A 672 6.25 -0.75 -14.71
C PRO A 672 7.09 -0.25 -13.53
N VAL A 673 6.94 -0.81 -12.32
CA VAL A 673 5.86 -1.70 -11.86
C VAL A 673 5.07 -1.02 -10.75
N GLY A 674 3.77 -0.84 -10.97
CA GLY A 674 2.83 -0.25 -9.99
C GLY A 674 2.97 1.25 -9.77
N ILE A 675 3.63 1.96 -10.69
CA ILE A 675 3.93 3.40 -10.57
C ILE A 675 2.84 4.20 -11.28
N SER A 676 2.18 5.15 -10.62
CA SER A 676 1.30 6.08 -11.34
C SER A 676 2.08 6.83 -12.41
N GLY A 677 1.71 6.62 -13.66
CA GLY A 677 2.34 7.17 -14.84
C GLY A 677 1.75 8.50 -15.25
N LYS A 678 2.58 9.36 -15.83
CA LYS A 678 2.09 10.58 -16.49
C LYS A 678 1.28 10.21 -17.73
N THR A 679 0.11 10.84 -17.88
CA THR A 679 -0.77 10.72 -19.05
C THR A 679 -0.85 12.02 -19.85
N SER A 680 -1.37 11.96 -21.08
CA SER A 680 -1.67 13.16 -21.87
C SER A 680 -2.79 14.00 -21.22
N SER A 681 -2.90 15.28 -21.57
CA SER A 681 -4.02 16.13 -21.12
C SER A 681 -5.36 15.58 -21.58
N THR A 682 -5.43 15.04 -22.80
CA THR A 682 -6.63 14.39 -23.34
C THR A 682 -7.01 13.13 -22.57
N ALA A 683 -6.04 12.35 -22.08
CA ALA A 683 -6.30 11.19 -21.23
C ALA A 683 -6.80 11.57 -19.82
N GLN A 684 -6.60 12.82 -19.39
CA GLN A 684 -7.08 13.35 -18.11
C GLN A 684 -8.45 14.02 -18.24
N ASP A 685 -9.01 14.14 -19.45
CA ASP A 685 -10.29 14.80 -19.68
C ASP A 685 -11.46 13.86 -19.35
N PRO A 686 -12.22 14.10 -18.26
CA PRO A 686 -13.35 13.26 -17.90
C PRO A 686 -14.50 13.35 -18.91
N LYS A 687 -14.65 14.48 -19.62
CA LYS A 687 -15.71 14.65 -20.63
C LYS A 687 -15.42 13.80 -21.86
N LEU A 688 -14.16 13.76 -22.29
CA LEU A 688 -13.76 12.91 -23.40
C LEU A 688 -13.95 11.41 -23.07
N ALA A 689 -13.70 11.01 -21.82
CA ALA A 689 -13.93 9.64 -21.36
C ALA A 689 -15.42 9.26 -21.41
N GLU A 690 -16.30 10.15 -20.92
CA GLU A 690 -17.75 9.97 -20.99
C GLU A 690 -18.27 9.97 -22.44
N GLU A 691 -17.76 10.86 -23.29
CA GLU A 691 -18.14 10.95 -24.70
C GLU A 691 -17.74 9.68 -25.47
N LEU A 692 -16.52 9.18 -25.27
CA LEU A 692 -16.05 7.93 -25.87
C LEU A 692 -16.92 6.74 -25.44
N TRP A 693 -17.29 6.67 -24.16
CA TRP A 693 -18.20 5.64 -23.67
C TRP A 693 -19.57 5.70 -24.35
N ARG A 694 -20.17 6.90 -24.40
CA ARG A 694 -21.48 7.11 -25.01
C ARG A 694 -21.46 6.80 -26.51
N TRP A 695 -20.44 7.26 -27.22
CA TRP A 695 -20.26 6.96 -28.64
C TRP A 695 -20.17 5.45 -28.87
N THR A 696 -19.40 4.74 -28.05
CA THR A 696 -19.24 3.29 -28.17
C THR A 696 -20.53 2.53 -27.85
N GLU A 697 -21.30 2.95 -26.83
CA GLU A 697 -22.62 2.38 -26.56
C GLU A 697 -23.56 2.52 -27.77
N ILE A 698 -23.60 3.70 -28.40
CA ILE A 698 -24.44 3.96 -29.57
C ILE A 698 -24.05 3.04 -30.72
N GLU A 699 -22.75 2.95 -31.03
CA GLU A 699 -22.23 2.09 -32.08
C GLU A 699 -22.59 0.61 -31.85
N MET A 700 -22.44 0.12 -30.62
CA MET A 700 -22.77 -1.26 -30.27
C MET A 700 -24.28 -1.54 -30.30
N ARG A 701 -25.13 -0.56 -29.96
CA ARG A 701 -26.59 -0.66 -30.14
C ARG A 701 -26.99 -0.68 -31.61
N ILE A 702 -26.43 0.21 -32.42
CA ILE A 702 -26.69 0.25 -33.88
C ILE A 702 -26.36 -1.09 -34.53
N LYS A 703 -25.27 -1.74 -34.09
CA LYS A 703 -24.85 -3.06 -34.58
C LYS A 703 -25.58 -4.24 -33.91
N GLY A 704 -26.46 -3.99 -32.93
CA GLY A 704 -27.26 -5.01 -32.26
C GLY A 704 -26.48 -5.92 -31.31
N PHE A 705 -25.33 -5.47 -30.80
CA PHE A 705 -24.54 -6.25 -29.83
C PHE A 705 -24.98 -6.02 -28.38
N ILE A 706 -25.61 -4.87 -28.10
CA ILE A 706 -26.17 -4.52 -26.79
C ILE A 706 -27.57 -3.93 -26.98
N ASN A 707 -28.40 -4.05 -25.94
CA ASN A 707 -29.82 -3.65 -25.95
C ASN A 707 -30.03 -2.15 -25.67
#